data_AF-A0AAQ5XYB9-F1
#
_entry.id   AF-A0AAQ5XYB9-F1
#
_cell.length_a   1.000
_cell.length_b   1.000
_cell.length_c   1.000
_cell.angle_alpha   90.00
_cell.angle_beta   90.00
_cell.angle_gamma   90.00
#
_symmetry.space_group_name_H-M   'P 1'
#
loop_
_entity.id
_entity.type
_entity.pdbx_description
1 polymer ?
#
loop_
_entity_poly.entity_id
_entity_poly.type
_entity_poly.pdbx_seq_one_letter_code
_entity_poly.pdbx_strand_id
1 'polypeptide(L)'
;MSSSLLVKTLEDLSLDSGYVAGDPCPSLSLSSSGRSRQSQTHTSTPHRGSWWQHAGSLYSRNGSWDTVSTLPEDAADILAKCPCLPELEEYPWTEQELREVVRKVVSSDASFTGEAVNRLSVLLRRALVRISREAQRLSELHRRCTRLEVQSAVRLVLSWSLAEKCISSAVKAVSLHCMSSGDTARQQGKSARCGLTLSVGRFFRWMVETRVSVRVHEFAAVCLTACVESLAEEVAGRGLQAARLVAEQEGGPVDGVTCCPVTVELLEGTVNNDAELWGLLQAYEHLICGKNANGELSLPAHVSPYTKVPEESLESREDAYIQLELRTLEQALLATCVGSIAELSDLVSRAMHHMQRLRSSSPSISHARSANQPSVSWAPDALRTLYYFLCSPQMESLENPNLEPPAMTLSRERPFLLLPPLMEWIRVAVVHAEHRRSLLVDSDDVRQTARQLLPGLDCEPRQLRSECCFQSFKCLDAEAASAKFQLDLGFRMLSCGRADLVYQATRLLGDEGVNTLDDQGMTPLMYAAAAGDEALVQMLIEAGAHLNLQVPGCSARHPSVHPGSRCWVALTFAVLHSHLSVAQLLLEAGADVEGGALLDGQETSAETPLQLAAAAGYYEMVSLLLTHGADPLLRVHHGNSLTSPLYEDINCFSYAAAHGHRNILRRLLLQPQHRKEDILSLEEILAEGVEEEEEDEEEVKSPTHHPAPNSPSVVPRLCKARMKALQQASYYSAEHGYLDVTMELREIGVPWRLHIWLESLRRARQLCRDEVIVFLLTEFPSIRSEDYSPELLSSGIPLMFSMLETSKDYVVTKRLASVFSHCFGSSPVPPNPRMTRLSLCSDIHFLNNEEMSDVTFMVDGRPFFAHRVLLMSASERSRTLAEMIHLLVIIKIIINLQLLMGDFFKMRLSFMMMKSLYCGGTEGLICFVTVLQLLPVAAFFQLQSLQRSCEMTLSKSLSLDNVVDIYQTAKHHGGAELCRFCEGFFLQNMDRLLDRDDFHRLLLGGFSQELDLEAALIHRLYSLHSACRE
;
A
#
# COMPACT_ATOMS: atom_id res chain seq x y z
N MET A 1 -26.65 -21.03 15.33
CA MET A 1 -26.57 -20.49 16.70
C MET A 1 -25.47 -19.46 16.71
N SER A 2 -25.86 -18.22 16.93
CA SER A 2 -25.06 -17.02 16.96
C SER A 2 -24.24 -16.95 18.25
N SER A 3 -22.92 -16.97 18.14
CA SER A 3 -22.02 -16.43 19.15
C SER A 3 -21.24 -15.29 18.51
N SER A 4 -21.72 -14.07 18.76
CA SER A 4 -20.99 -12.83 18.54
C SER A 4 -19.69 -12.87 19.31
N LEU A 5 -18.61 -13.28 18.64
CA LEU A 5 -17.26 -12.94 19.06
C LEU A 5 -17.15 -11.42 18.88
N LEU A 6 -17.13 -10.72 20.02
CA LEU A 6 -16.72 -9.32 20.09
C LEU A 6 -15.37 -9.21 19.39
N VAL A 7 -15.40 -8.62 18.20
CA VAL A 7 -14.24 -8.23 17.44
C VAL A 7 -13.46 -7.25 18.32
N LYS A 8 -12.22 -7.57 18.70
CA LYS A 8 -11.31 -6.55 19.22
C LYS A 8 -10.79 -5.73 18.05
N THR A 9 -11.70 -5.03 17.37
CA THR A 9 -11.38 -4.03 16.36
C THR A 9 -10.66 -2.88 17.05
N LEU A 10 -9.90 -2.10 16.28
CA LEU A 10 -9.14 -0.92 16.70
C LEU A 10 -10.03 0.25 17.19
N GLU A 11 -11.08 -0.03 17.98
CA GLU A 11 -11.85 0.95 18.73
C GLU A 11 -10.92 1.74 19.68
N ASP A 12 -9.78 1.17 20.10
CA ASP A 12 -8.70 1.85 20.83
C ASP A 12 -7.80 2.76 19.96
N LEU A 13 -8.03 2.85 18.64
CA LEU A 13 -7.51 3.96 17.82
C LEU A 13 -8.49 5.12 17.80
N SER A 14 -9.80 4.87 17.91
CA SER A 14 -10.75 5.98 18.00
C SER A 14 -10.46 6.75 19.28
N LEU A 15 -10.30 8.07 19.16
CA LEU A 15 -10.19 8.95 20.32
C LEU A 15 -11.57 9.04 21.01
N ASP A 16 -12.06 7.92 21.53
CA ASP A 16 -13.28 7.85 22.32
C ASP A 16 -12.98 8.46 23.69
N SER A 17 -12.81 9.78 23.64
CA SER A 17 -13.10 10.65 24.75
C SER A 17 -14.60 10.54 25.00
N GLY A 18 -14.97 9.98 26.14
CA GLY A 18 -16.34 10.00 26.65
C GLY A 18 -16.82 11.41 26.98
N TYR A 19 -16.76 12.34 26.03
CA TYR A 19 -17.41 13.64 26.11
C TYR A 19 -18.83 13.55 25.54
N VAL A 20 -19.65 12.74 26.20
CA VAL A 20 -21.07 13.08 26.30
C VAL A 20 -21.13 14.21 27.33
N ALA A 21 -21.67 15.36 26.93
CA ALA A 21 -21.90 16.50 27.79
C ALA A 21 -22.62 16.06 29.09
N GLY A 22 -21.92 16.11 30.21
CA GLY A 22 -22.46 15.74 31.52
C GLY A 22 -21.39 15.21 32.46
N ASP A 23 -20.91 16.12 33.31
CA ASP A 23 -20.06 15.95 34.50
C ASP A 23 -18.53 16.04 34.32
N PRO A 24 -17.87 17.02 34.99
CA PRO A 24 -16.42 17.15 34.99
C PRO A 24 -15.80 16.05 35.86
N CYS A 25 -15.08 15.10 35.25
CA CYS A 25 -14.16 14.27 36.00
C CYS A 25 -12.97 15.11 36.53
N PRO A 26 -12.48 14.82 37.74
CA PRO A 26 -11.67 15.75 38.50
C PRO A 26 -10.23 15.79 37.99
N SER A 27 -9.72 17.01 37.86
CA SER A 27 -8.30 17.29 37.79
C SER A 27 -7.56 16.61 38.94
N LEU A 28 -6.42 15.98 38.62
CA LEU A 28 -5.48 15.38 39.58
C LEU A 28 -4.95 16.45 40.55
N SER A 29 -5.76 16.75 41.56
CA SER A 29 -5.38 17.44 42.76
C SER A 29 -5.06 16.36 43.79
N LEU A 30 -3.77 16.10 43.96
CA LEU A 30 -3.24 15.27 45.05
C LEU A 30 -3.51 15.99 46.38
N SER A 31 -4.67 15.74 46.97
CA SER A 31 -4.94 15.99 48.38
C SER A 31 -5.28 14.68 49.06
N SER A 32 -4.42 14.29 49.97
CA SER A 32 -4.51 13.09 50.79
C SER A 32 -5.70 13.15 51.73
N SER A 33 -6.56 12.14 51.69
CA SER A 33 -7.25 11.60 52.88
C SER A 33 -8.00 10.33 52.52
N GLY A 34 -7.45 9.20 52.96
CA GLY A 34 -8.07 7.89 52.79
C GLY A 34 -9.28 7.68 53.69
N ARG A 35 -10.31 7.03 53.14
CA ARG A 35 -11.22 6.19 53.91
C ARG A 35 -11.50 4.89 53.16
N SER A 36 -10.92 3.84 53.70
CA SER A 36 -11.39 2.44 53.79
C SER A 36 -12.70 2.09 53.06
N ARG A 37 -12.61 1.05 52.20
CA ARG A 37 -13.44 -0.17 52.33
C ARG A 37 -12.78 -1.37 51.66
N GLN A 38 -12.75 -2.45 52.42
CA GLN A 38 -12.26 -3.79 52.08
C GLN A 38 -13.26 -4.56 51.21
N SER A 39 -12.75 -5.43 50.34
CA SER A 39 -13.18 -6.84 50.29
C SER A 39 -12.08 -7.71 49.65
N GLN A 40 -11.69 -8.73 50.41
CA GLN A 40 -10.68 -9.77 50.13
C GLN A 40 -11.09 -10.63 48.90
N THR A 41 -10.18 -11.36 48.25
CA THR A 41 -9.79 -12.72 48.68
C THR A 41 -8.32 -13.06 48.42
N HIS A 42 -7.71 -13.67 49.44
CA HIS A 42 -6.33 -14.13 49.54
C HIS A 42 -6.08 -15.48 48.85
N THR A 43 -4.86 -15.67 48.34
CA THR A 43 -4.08 -16.92 48.47
C THR A 43 -2.68 -16.58 48.98
N SER A 44 -2.12 -17.50 49.76
CA SER A 44 -1.31 -17.21 50.95
C SER A 44 0.19 -17.55 50.81
N THR A 45 1.05 -16.57 51.18
CA THR A 45 2.28 -16.61 52.03
C THR A 45 3.52 -17.46 51.64
N PRO A 46 4.77 -17.12 52.08
CA PRO A 46 5.09 -16.28 53.25
C PRO A 46 6.12 -15.15 53.07
N HIS A 47 6.21 -14.41 54.17
CA HIS A 47 6.84 -13.13 54.43
C HIS A 47 8.38 -13.12 54.52
N ARG A 48 8.87 -11.88 54.32
CA ARG A 48 9.98 -11.19 55.01
C ARG A 48 11.41 -11.53 54.59
N GLY A 49 12.09 -10.50 54.11
CA GLY A 49 13.53 -10.35 54.31
C GLY A 49 14.13 -9.27 53.42
N SER A 50 14.25 -8.05 53.95
CA SER A 50 15.40 -7.15 53.76
C SER A 50 16.15 -7.16 52.42
N TRP A 51 15.90 -6.17 51.54
CA TRP A 51 16.88 -5.78 50.51
C TRP A 51 17.02 -4.25 50.47
N TRP A 52 17.55 -3.70 51.57
CA TRP A 52 18.53 -2.62 51.45
C TRP A 52 19.88 -3.31 51.43
N GLN A 53 20.60 -3.25 50.31
CA GLN A 53 22.06 -3.16 50.21
C GLN A 53 22.46 -3.49 48.77
N HIS A 54 22.74 -2.45 47.98
CA HIS A 54 23.98 -2.21 47.22
C HIS A 54 23.70 -1.06 46.24
N ALA A 55 23.49 0.14 46.78
CA ALA A 55 23.57 1.37 46.01
C ALA A 55 25.05 1.65 45.75
N GLY A 56 25.56 1.20 44.61
CA GLY A 56 26.84 1.64 44.07
C GLY A 56 26.75 3.13 43.73
N SER A 57 27.24 3.97 44.65
CA SER A 57 27.74 5.33 44.44
C SER A 57 27.09 6.16 43.30
N LEU A 58 25.86 6.62 43.51
CA LEU A 58 25.29 7.80 42.83
C LEU A 58 25.83 9.14 43.40
N TYR A 59 26.89 9.09 44.21
CA TYR A 59 27.58 10.27 44.72
C TYR A 59 28.79 10.59 43.86
N SER A 60 28.54 11.20 42.72
CA SER A 60 29.53 12.09 42.13
C SER A 60 28.93 13.47 41.97
N ARG A 61 29.66 14.48 42.45
CA ARG A 61 29.43 15.91 42.17
C ARG A 61 29.72 16.18 40.68
N ASN A 62 29.02 15.49 39.78
CA ASN A 62 29.24 15.61 38.34
C ASN A 62 28.34 16.69 37.77
N GLY A 63 28.91 17.49 36.87
CA GLY A 63 28.24 18.63 36.26
C GLY A 63 27.03 18.22 35.43
N SER A 64 26.21 19.22 35.10
CA SER A 64 25.01 19.20 34.24
C SER A 64 25.17 18.54 32.84
N TRP A 65 26.34 17.99 32.52
CA TRP A 65 26.79 17.56 31.20
C TRP A 65 26.91 16.03 31.03
N ASP A 66 26.73 15.24 32.08
CA ASP A 66 26.91 13.78 31.99
C ASP A 66 25.68 13.10 31.36
N THR A 67 25.90 12.46 30.21
CA THR A 67 24.97 11.53 29.56
C THR A 67 24.83 10.26 30.42
N VAL A 68 23.87 10.25 31.35
CA VAL A 68 23.60 9.07 32.18
C VAL A 68 22.98 7.99 31.29
N SER A 69 23.64 6.82 31.16
CA SER A 69 23.02 5.62 30.59
C SER A 69 21.74 5.31 31.36
N THR A 70 20.61 5.30 30.66
CA THR A 70 19.28 5.35 31.30
C THR A 70 18.63 3.98 31.51
N LEU A 71 19.27 2.87 31.13
CA LEU A 71 18.73 1.55 31.44
C LEU A 71 19.40 1.03 32.73
N PRO A 72 18.70 1.07 33.88
CA PRO A 72 19.11 0.28 35.05
C PRO A 72 19.02 -1.22 34.71
N GLU A 73 19.71 -2.08 35.46
CA GLU A 73 19.70 -3.55 35.30
C GLU A 73 18.26 -4.15 35.32
N ASP A 74 17.28 -3.41 35.87
CA ASP A 74 15.85 -3.77 35.96
C ASP A 74 14.96 -3.13 34.86
N ALA A 75 15.52 -2.67 33.74
CA ALA A 75 14.75 -1.95 32.71
C ALA A 75 13.59 -2.74 32.09
N ALA A 76 13.71 -4.07 32.02
CA ALA A 76 12.64 -4.95 31.55
C ALA A 76 11.41 -4.88 32.47
N ASP A 77 11.59 -4.78 33.79
CA ASP A 77 10.51 -4.70 34.77
C ASP A 77 9.82 -3.33 34.80
N ILE A 78 10.54 -2.27 34.40
CA ILE A 78 9.98 -0.92 34.24
C ILE A 78 9.17 -0.85 32.94
N LEU A 79 9.74 -1.35 31.85
CA LEU A 79 9.08 -1.37 30.54
C LEU A 79 7.85 -2.30 30.53
N ALA A 80 7.87 -3.39 31.29
CA ALA A 80 6.72 -4.28 31.46
C ALA A 80 5.50 -3.61 32.12
N LYS A 81 5.69 -2.49 32.82
CA LYS A 81 4.60 -1.70 33.42
C LYS A 81 4.06 -0.62 32.48
N CYS A 82 4.72 -0.36 31.36
CA CYS A 82 4.29 0.63 30.38
C CYS A 82 3.11 0.12 29.53
N PRO A 83 2.21 1.02 29.09
CA PRO A 83 1.15 0.65 28.17
C PRO A 83 1.72 0.14 26.84
N CYS A 84 1.08 -0.88 26.28
CA CYS A 84 1.45 -1.51 25.02
C CYS A 84 0.56 -1.03 23.87
N LEU A 85 1.12 -1.04 22.65
CA LEU A 85 0.38 -0.84 21.42
C LEU A 85 -0.63 -1.97 21.19
N PRO A 86 -1.78 -1.66 20.58
CA PRO A 86 -2.73 -2.67 20.16
C PRO A 86 -2.10 -3.56 19.07
N GLU A 87 -2.32 -4.87 19.18
CA GLU A 87 -1.89 -5.82 18.15
C GLU A 87 -2.88 -5.80 16.97
N LEU A 88 -2.37 -5.58 15.76
CA LEU A 88 -3.18 -5.62 14.55
C LEU A 88 -3.47 -7.07 14.15
N GLU A 89 -4.73 -7.48 14.31
CA GLU A 89 -5.26 -8.73 13.74
C GLU A 89 -5.38 -8.62 12.21
N GLU A 90 -5.88 -7.49 11.70
CA GLU A 90 -6.00 -7.21 10.26
C GLU A 90 -5.01 -6.14 9.79
N TYR A 91 -4.28 -6.41 8.70
CA TYR A 91 -3.26 -5.53 8.14
C TYR A 91 -3.26 -5.57 6.60
N PRO A 92 -2.77 -4.51 5.92
CA PRO A 92 -3.07 -4.27 4.51
C PRO A 92 -2.15 -4.97 3.49
N TRP A 93 -1.26 -5.89 3.91
CA TRP A 93 -0.37 -6.65 3.01
C TRP A 93 -0.54 -8.17 3.13
N THR A 94 -0.17 -8.91 2.10
CA THR A 94 -0.09 -10.38 2.16
C THR A 94 1.34 -10.83 2.39
N GLU A 95 1.52 -12.08 2.84
CA GLU A 95 2.86 -12.67 2.98
C GLU A 95 3.59 -12.77 1.63
N GLN A 96 2.86 -13.02 0.54
CA GLN A 96 3.40 -13.08 -0.82
C GLN A 96 3.96 -11.72 -1.25
N GLU A 97 3.21 -10.63 -1.06
CA GLU A 97 3.70 -9.29 -1.39
C GLU A 97 4.93 -8.90 -0.58
N LEU A 98 4.95 -9.22 0.72
CA LEU A 98 6.12 -8.90 1.55
C LEU A 98 7.36 -9.70 1.12
N ARG A 99 7.18 -10.95 0.69
CA ARG A 99 8.26 -11.76 0.11
C ARG A 99 8.79 -11.14 -1.19
N GLU A 100 7.93 -10.57 -2.01
CA GLU A 100 8.34 -9.84 -3.23
C GLU A 100 9.11 -8.55 -2.91
N VAL A 101 8.69 -7.80 -1.88
CA VAL A 101 9.43 -6.62 -1.38
C VAL A 101 10.84 -7.02 -0.96
N VAL A 102 10.96 -8.06 -0.13
CA VAL A 102 12.27 -8.55 0.33
C VAL A 102 13.13 -9.02 -0.86
N ARG A 103 12.53 -9.67 -1.85
CA ARG A 103 13.23 -10.11 -3.07
C ARG A 103 13.81 -8.94 -3.88
N LYS A 104 13.21 -7.74 -3.85
CA LYS A 104 13.79 -6.54 -4.51
C LYS A 104 15.13 -6.12 -3.91
N VAL A 105 15.32 -6.36 -2.61
CA VAL A 105 16.55 -5.99 -1.88
C VAL A 105 17.62 -7.08 -2.01
N VAL A 106 17.19 -8.33 -2.17
CA VAL A 106 18.07 -9.49 -2.27
C VAL A 106 18.75 -9.55 -3.64
N SER A 107 20.08 -9.48 -3.66
CA SER A 107 20.90 -9.85 -4.83
C SER A 107 20.83 -11.37 -5.07
N SER A 108 21.07 -11.82 -6.32
CA SER A 108 20.93 -13.21 -6.79
C SER A 108 21.48 -14.32 -5.86
N ASP A 109 22.41 -13.99 -4.94
CA ASP A 109 23.15 -14.94 -4.11
C ASP A 109 22.74 -14.99 -2.62
N ALA A 110 21.78 -14.17 -2.18
CA ALA A 110 21.29 -14.14 -0.79
C ALA A 110 19.85 -14.68 -0.69
N SER A 111 19.44 -15.18 0.48
CA SER A 111 18.08 -15.68 0.69
C SER A 111 17.52 -15.29 2.06
N PHE A 112 16.20 -15.10 2.12
CA PHE A 112 15.46 -14.88 3.37
C PHE A 112 14.66 -16.14 3.71
N THR A 113 14.70 -16.55 4.97
CA THR A 113 13.82 -17.63 5.45
C THR A 113 12.36 -17.14 5.51
N GLY A 114 11.40 -18.03 5.23
CA GLY A 114 9.97 -17.69 5.32
C GLY A 114 9.56 -17.22 6.72
N GLU A 115 10.18 -17.80 7.76
CA GLU A 115 9.96 -17.39 9.15
C GLU A 115 10.50 -15.99 9.44
N ALA A 116 11.65 -15.60 8.87
CA ALA A 116 12.16 -14.22 8.98
C ALA A 116 11.23 -13.21 8.29
N VAL A 117 10.62 -13.56 7.15
CA VAL A 117 9.62 -12.70 6.48
C VAL A 117 8.37 -12.53 7.35
N ASN A 118 7.92 -13.60 8.01
CA ASN A 118 6.81 -13.53 8.97
C ASN A 118 7.16 -12.66 10.18
N ARG A 119 8.39 -12.77 10.69
CA ARG A 119 8.85 -11.91 11.78
C ARG A 119 8.91 -10.45 11.37
N LEU A 120 9.43 -10.15 10.19
CA LEU A 120 9.45 -8.80 9.61
C LEU A 120 8.03 -8.22 9.50
N SER A 121 7.06 -9.03 9.06
CA SER A 121 5.65 -8.65 9.02
C SER A 121 5.13 -8.19 10.39
N VAL A 122 5.44 -8.93 11.46
CA VAL A 122 5.04 -8.57 12.84
C VAL A 122 5.67 -7.24 13.28
N LEU A 123 6.95 -7.02 12.97
CA LEU A 123 7.65 -5.79 13.31
C LEU A 123 7.06 -4.58 12.56
N LEU A 124 6.77 -4.73 11.26
CA LEU A 124 6.18 -3.67 10.44
C LEU A 124 4.77 -3.27 10.89
N ARG A 125 3.98 -4.19 11.45
CA ARG A 125 2.67 -3.85 12.04
C ARG A 125 2.79 -2.80 13.13
N ARG A 126 3.82 -2.89 13.99
CA ARG A 126 4.05 -1.93 15.08
C ARG A 126 4.37 -0.54 14.53
N ALA A 127 5.23 -0.47 13.52
CA ALA A 127 5.53 0.78 12.83
C ALA A 127 4.28 1.38 12.16
N LEU A 128 3.47 0.54 11.49
CA LEU A 128 2.21 0.97 10.87
C LEU A 128 1.25 1.58 11.89
N VAL A 129 1.03 0.92 13.03
CA VAL A 129 0.15 1.44 14.10
C VAL A 129 0.63 2.81 14.57
N ARG A 130 1.92 2.96 14.87
CA ARG A 130 2.48 4.24 15.33
C ARG A 130 2.26 5.36 14.31
N ILE A 131 2.62 5.12 13.04
CA ILE A 131 2.45 6.12 11.98
C ILE A 131 0.97 6.47 11.81
N SER A 132 0.08 5.46 11.84
CA SER A 132 -1.36 5.67 11.68
C SER A 132 -1.99 6.44 12.85
N ARG A 133 -1.58 6.19 14.10
CA ARG A 133 -2.02 6.92 15.29
C ARG A 133 -1.66 8.40 15.20
N GLU A 134 -0.42 8.70 14.82
CA GLU A 134 0.01 10.09 14.66
C GLU A 134 -0.67 10.76 13.46
N ALA A 135 -0.82 10.04 12.34
CA ALA A 135 -1.56 10.55 11.18
C ALA A 135 -3.02 10.84 11.53
N GLN A 136 -3.65 10.00 12.36
CA GLN A 136 -5.02 10.21 12.82
C GLN A 136 -5.13 11.48 13.65
N ARG A 137 -4.29 11.64 14.67
CA ARG A 137 -4.28 12.82 15.54
C ARG A 137 -4.03 14.13 14.77
N LEU A 138 -3.12 14.11 13.79
CA LEU A 138 -2.90 15.26 12.90
C LEU A 138 -4.09 15.53 11.98
N SER A 139 -4.80 14.49 11.55
CA SER A 139 -5.95 14.59 10.63
C SER A 139 -7.22 15.12 11.31
N GLU A 140 -7.29 15.17 12.64
CA GLU A 140 -8.51 15.57 13.36
C GLU A 140 -8.88 17.04 13.15
N LEU A 141 -7.88 17.92 13.07
CA LEU A 141 -8.05 19.36 12.89
C LEU A 141 -8.86 19.69 11.62
N HIS A 142 -8.65 18.92 10.55
CA HIS A 142 -9.27 19.14 9.24
C HIS A 142 -10.15 17.97 8.78
N ARG A 143 -10.40 16.97 9.64
CA ARG A 143 -11.16 15.73 9.35
C ARG A 143 -10.79 15.10 8.00
N ARG A 144 -9.51 15.18 7.62
CA ARG A 144 -8.98 14.68 6.35
C ARG A 144 -7.54 14.24 6.53
N CYS A 145 -7.22 13.06 6.03
CA CYS A 145 -5.85 12.58 5.90
C CYS A 145 -5.36 12.76 4.47
N THR A 146 -4.36 13.60 4.26
CA THR A 146 -3.66 13.80 2.98
C THR A 146 -2.22 13.30 3.06
N ARG A 147 -1.47 13.47 1.97
CA ARG A 147 -0.04 13.17 1.96
C ARG A 147 0.74 13.99 3.01
N LEU A 148 0.26 15.18 3.40
CA LEU A 148 0.97 16.04 4.34
C LEU A 148 0.92 15.47 5.77
N GLU A 149 -0.26 15.04 6.22
CA GLU A 149 -0.46 14.42 7.54
C GLU A 149 0.36 13.12 7.65
N VAL A 150 0.35 12.29 6.60
CA VAL A 150 1.16 11.06 6.56
C VAL A 150 2.66 11.37 6.58
N GLN A 151 3.13 12.34 5.78
CA GLN A 151 4.55 12.73 5.77
C GLN A 151 5.00 13.31 7.12
N SER A 152 4.16 14.13 7.76
CA SER A 152 4.43 14.64 9.10
C SER A 152 4.44 13.53 10.14
N ALA A 153 3.46 12.60 10.12
CA ALA A 153 3.44 11.43 11.00
C ALA A 153 4.69 10.55 10.87
N VAL A 154 5.14 10.32 9.63
CA VAL A 154 6.39 9.60 9.35
C VAL A 154 7.60 10.34 9.96
N ARG A 155 7.68 11.67 9.83
CA ARG A 155 8.75 12.47 10.47
C ARG A 155 8.66 12.51 11.99
N LEU A 156 7.48 12.37 12.58
CA LEU A 156 7.30 12.30 14.03
C LEU A 156 7.77 10.95 14.56
N VAL A 157 7.40 9.85 13.91
CA VAL A 157 7.62 8.48 14.38
C VAL A 157 8.99 7.92 14.03
N LEU A 158 9.49 8.17 12.82
CA LEU A 158 10.77 7.63 12.37
C LEU A 158 11.93 8.54 12.76
N SER A 159 13.13 7.96 12.87
CA SER A 159 14.38 8.71 12.95
C SER A 159 14.57 9.57 11.70
N TRP A 160 15.42 10.59 11.80
CA TRP A 160 15.68 11.54 10.70
C TRP A 160 16.03 10.84 9.36
N SER A 161 16.96 9.88 9.41
CA SER A 161 17.48 9.14 8.26
C SER A 161 16.41 8.29 7.57
N LEU A 162 15.67 7.50 8.36
CA LEU A 162 14.59 6.66 7.89
C LEU A 162 13.42 7.49 7.34
N ALA A 163 13.08 8.60 8.00
CA ALA A 163 12.02 9.51 7.55
C ALA A 163 12.33 10.11 6.18
N GLU A 164 13.53 10.65 5.96
CA GLU A 164 13.92 11.23 4.67
C GLU A 164 13.89 10.20 3.53
N LYS A 165 14.35 8.98 3.79
CA LYS A 165 14.31 7.89 2.80
C LYS A 165 12.87 7.49 2.46
N CYS A 166 12.02 7.29 3.47
CA CYS A 166 10.60 6.95 3.30
C CYS A 166 9.82 8.06 2.59
N ILE A 167 10.13 9.33 2.85
CA ILE A 167 9.46 10.47 2.21
C ILE A 167 9.91 10.62 0.76
N SER A 168 11.20 10.40 0.48
CA SER A 168 11.73 10.38 -0.88
C SER A 168 11.06 9.29 -1.73
N SER A 169 10.91 8.07 -1.20
CA SER A 169 10.19 6.99 -1.88
C SER A 169 8.71 7.34 -2.11
N ALA A 170 8.05 7.95 -1.13
CA ALA A 170 6.67 8.39 -1.24
C ALA A 170 6.48 9.49 -2.30
N VAL A 171 7.36 10.49 -2.35
CA VAL A 171 7.32 11.53 -3.39
C VAL A 171 7.55 10.93 -4.77
N LYS A 172 8.48 9.97 -4.91
CA LYS A 172 8.70 9.23 -6.15
C LYS A 172 7.44 8.47 -6.59
N ALA A 173 6.80 7.74 -5.68
CA ALA A 173 5.58 6.98 -5.97
C ALA A 173 4.42 7.88 -6.41
N VAL A 174 4.21 9.02 -5.73
CA VAL A 174 3.21 10.02 -6.13
C VAL A 174 3.54 10.61 -7.50
N SER A 175 4.81 10.89 -7.78
CA SER A 175 5.24 11.42 -9.08
C SER A 175 4.98 10.43 -10.22
N LEU A 176 5.28 9.15 -10.01
CA LEU A 176 4.98 8.08 -10.97
C LEU A 176 3.48 7.94 -11.22
N HIS A 177 2.67 8.03 -10.17
CA HIS A 177 1.22 8.00 -10.28
C HIS A 177 0.69 9.15 -11.14
N CYS A 178 1.16 10.37 -10.87
CA CYS A 178 0.79 11.55 -11.64
C CYS A 178 1.24 11.42 -13.10
N MET A 179 2.47 10.96 -13.38
CA MET A 179 2.96 10.76 -14.76
C MET A 179 2.17 9.71 -15.54
N SER A 180 1.50 8.80 -14.85
CA SER A 180 0.70 7.71 -15.42
C SER A 180 -0.77 8.09 -15.56
N SER A 181 -1.13 9.35 -15.89
CA SER A 181 -2.54 9.77 -16.05
C SER A 181 -3.03 9.65 -17.50
N GLY A 182 -4.22 9.10 -17.72
CA GLY A 182 -4.89 8.98 -19.03
C GLY A 182 -5.95 7.87 -19.05
N ASP A 183 -6.82 7.81 -20.06
CA ASP A 183 -7.86 6.76 -20.13
C ASP A 183 -7.29 5.34 -20.26
N THR A 184 -6.11 5.21 -20.87
CA THR A 184 -5.33 3.95 -20.92
C THR A 184 -4.71 3.59 -19.56
N ALA A 185 -4.51 4.55 -18.67
CA ALA A 185 -3.96 4.30 -17.34
C ALA A 185 -4.98 3.67 -16.38
N ARG A 186 -6.28 3.88 -16.61
CA ARG A 186 -7.36 3.20 -15.85
C ARG A 186 -7.53 1.73 -16.24
N GLN A 187 -6.70 1.21 -17.15
CA GLN A 187 -6.57 -0.22 -17.42
C GLN A 187 -5.57 -0.91 -16.48
N GLN A 188 -4.85 -0.15 -15.66
CA GLN A 188 -3.84 -0.65 -14.73
C GLN A 188 -4.19 -0.38 -13.27
N GLY A 189 -3.68 -1.24 -12.40
CA GLY A 189 -3.81 -1.12 -10.95
C GLY A 189 -3.13 0.12 -10.39
N LYS A 190 -3.71 0.72 -9.33
CA LYS A 190 -3.12 1.88 -8.64
C LYS A 190 -1.69 1.62 -8.15
N SER A 191 -1.43 0.43 -7.59
CA SER A 191 -0.09 0.04 -7.13
C SER A 191 0.92 -0.04 -8.28
N ALA A 192 0.51 -0.59 -9.43
CA ALA A 192 1.33 -0.67 -10.63
C ALA A 192 1.68 0.73 -11.17
N ARG A 193 0.71 1.67 -11.20
CA ARG A 193 0.93 3.08 -11.57
C ARG A 193 1.92 3.79 -10.66
N CYS A 194 1.97 3.43 -9.38
CA CYS A 194 2.91 3.97 -8.41
C CYS A 194 4.29 3.27 -8.42
N GLY A 195 4.42 2.14 -9.12
CA GLY A 195 5.62 1.29 -9.06
C GLY A 195 5.83 0.57 -7.72
N LEU A 196 4.75 0.36 -6.97
CA LEU A 196 4.77 -0.28 -5.65
C LEU A 196 4.38 -1.75 -5.74
N THR A 197 4.96 -2.58 -4.89
CA THR A 197 4.56 -4.01 -4.74
C THR A 197 3.40 -4.17 -3.79
N LEU A 198 3.36 -3.38 -2.70
CA LEU A 198 2.24 -3.41 -1.78
C LEU A 198 0.98 -2.81 -2.41
N SER A 199 -0.18 -3.41 -2.14
CA SER A 199 -1.47 -2.95 -2.65
C SER A 199 -1.90 -1.61 -2.03
N VAL A 200 -1.88 -0.54 -2.83
CA VAL A 200 -2.34 0.79 -2.42
C VAL A 200 -3.82 0.79 -2.01
N GLY A 201 -4.66 0.07 -2.75
CA GLY A 201 -6.08 -0.03 -2.48
C GLY A 201 -6.41 -0.68 -1.13
N ARG A 202 -5.64 -1.71 -0.71
CA ARG A 202 -5.81 -2.33 0.61
C ARG A 202 -5.39 -1.43 1.75
N PHE A 203 -4.31 -0.66 1.59
CA PHE A 203 -3.95 0.36 2.56
C PHE A 203 -5.00 1.46 2.65
N PHE A 204 -5.55 1.92 1.52
CA PHE A 204 -6.64 2.89 1.52
C PHE A 204 -7.85 2.38 2.31
N ARG A 205 -8.31 1.17 1.99
CA ARG A 205 -9.42 0.52 2.69
C ARG A 205 -9.13 0.38 4.17
N TRP A 206 -7.95 -0.11 4.52
CA TRP A 206 -7.52 -0.28 5.90
C TRP A 206 -7.52 1.06 6.65
N MET A 207 -7.02 2.16 6.06
CA MET A 207 -7.06 3.49 6.69
C MET A 207 -8.49 3.98 6.95
N VAL A 208 -9.44 3.64 6.09
CA VAL A 208 -10.87 3.98 6.25
C VAL A 208 -11.52 3.10 7.31
N GLU A 209 -11.32 1.78 7.27
CA GLU A 209 -11.89 0.82 8.23
C GLU A 209 -11.35 1.04 9.66
N THR A 210 -10.06 1.38 9.78
CA THR A 210 -9.41 1.72 11.07
C THR A 210 -9.68 3.16 11.52
N ARG A 211 -10.42 3.94 10.73
CA ARG A 211 -10.80 5.33 11.03
C ARG A 211 -9.59 6.26 11.31
N VAL A 212 -8.49 6.09 10.56
CA VAL A 212 -7.37 7.06 10.59
C VAL A 212 -7.87 8.47 10.30
N SER A 213 -8.82 8.60 9.38
CA SER A 213 -9.61 9.82 9.25
C SER A 213 -10.96 9.49 8.64
N VAL A 214 -11.95 10.34 8.91
CA VAL A 214 -13.27 10.26 8.27
C VAL A 214 -13.14 10.33 6.74
N ARG A 215 -12.16 11.10 6.25
CA ARG A 215 -11.86 11.22 4.81
C ARG A 215 -10.38 10.95 4.58
N VAL A 216 -10.09 10.03 3.68
CA VAL A 216 -8.73 9.63 3.31
C VAL A 216 -8.51 9.99 1.86
N HIS A 217 -7.49 10.79 1.59
CA HIS A 217 -7.10 11.09 0.23
C HIS A 217 -6.27 9.96 -0.37
N GLU A 218 -6.37 9.71 -1.67
CA GLU A 218 -5.63 8.61 -2.31
C GLU A 218 -4.10 8.75 -2.16
N PHE A 219 -3.56 9.96 -2.28
CA PHE A 219 -2.13 10.20 -2.04
C PHE A 219 -1.70 9.96 -0.59
N ALA A 220 -2.60 10.01 0.38
CA ALA A 220 -2.28 9.61 1.75
C ALA A 220 -1.97 8.11 1.80
N ALA A 221 -2.83 7.29 1.17
CA ALA A 221 -2.62 5.86 1.05
C ALA A 221 -1.36 5.53 0.26
N VAL A 222 -1.12 6.18 -0.90
CA VAL A 222 0.12 6.00 -1.70
C VAL A 222 1.38 6.36 -0.89
N CYS A 223 1.34 7.43 -0.11
CA CYS A 223 2.46 7.82 0.73
C CYS A 223 2.70 6.79 1.85
N LEU A 224 1.64 6.35 2.54
CA LEU A 224 1.75 5.36 3.60
C LEU A 224 2.30 4.02 3.08
N THR A 225 1.80 3.56 1.92
CA THR A 225 2.26 2.32 1.29
C THR A 225 3.73 2.38 0.91
N ALA A 226 4.17 3.49 0.29
CA ALA A 226 5.55 3.68 -0.12
C ALA A 226 6.51 3.81 1.07
N CYS A 227 6.07 4.45 2.16
CA CYS A 227 6.85 4.53 3.40
C CYS A 227 6.99 3.16 4.07
N VAL A 228 5.92 2.36 4.14
CA VAL A 228 5.98 1.01 4.74
C VAL A 228 6.81 0.05 3.88
N GLU A 229 6.68 0.12 2.54
CA GLU A 229 7.53 -0.65 1.62
C GLU A 229 9.01 -0.27 1.78
N SER A 230 9.32 1.03 1.81
CA SER A 230 10.70 1.50 2.01
C SER A 230 11.26 1.14 3.38
N LEU A 231 10.44 1.13 4.43
CA LEU A 231 10.86 0.69 5.76
C LEU A 231 11.15 -0.81 5.78
N ALA A 232 10.32 -1.61 5.10
CA ALA A 232 10.56 -3.04 4.94
C ALA A 232 11.87 -3.31 4.19
N GLU A 233 12.13 -2.55 3.12
CA GLU A 233 13.39 -2.63 2.37
C GLU A 233 14.61 -2.28 3.24
N GLU A 234 14.51 -1.26 4.09
CA GLU A 234 15.58 -0.86 5.00
C GLU A 234 15.89 -1.91 6.06
N VAL A 235 14.86 -2.42 6.74
CA VAL A 235 15.05 -3.46 7.76
C VAL A 235 15.63 -4.73 7.12
N ALA A 236 15.14 -5.12 5.94
CA ALA A 236 15.67 -6.26 5.20
C ALA A 236 17.12 -6.04 4.73
N GLY A 237 17.45 -4.82 4.25
CA GLY A 237 18.79 -4.45 3.81
C GLY A 237 19.81 -4.48 4.95
N ARG A 238 19.47 -3.93 6.12
CA ARG A 238 20.32 -3.99 7.32
C ARG A 238 20.49 -5.42 7.83
N GLY A 239 19.44 -6.24 7.75
CA GLY A 239 19.50 -7.68 8.02
C GLY A 239 20.47 -8.44 7.11
N LEU A 240 20.45 -8.15 5.80
CA LEU A 240 21.39 -8.72 4.82
C LEU A 240 22.83 -8.27 5.05
N GLN A 241 23.03 -7.00 5.40
CA GLN A 241 24.36 -6.50 5.71
C GLN A 241 24.96 -7.20 6.93
N ALA A 242 24.16 -7.40 7.99
CA ALA A 242 24.60 -8.18 9.14
C ALA A 242 24.92 -9.64 8.78
N ALA A 243 24.12 -10.27 7.91
CA ALA A 243 24.38 -11.63 7.43
C ALA A 243 25.73 -11.75 6.72
N ARG A 244 26.08 -10.75 5.90
CA ARG A 244 27.38 -10.70 5.20
C ARG A 244 28.54 -10.54 6.19
N LEU A 245 28.40 -9.66 7.18
CA LEU A 245 29.44 -9.45 8.20
C LEU A 245 29.69 -10.71 9.04
N VAL A 246 28.64 -11.46 9.39
CA VAL A 246 28.78 -12.74 10.10
C VAL A 246 29.49 -13.77 9.22
N ALA A 247 29.12 -13.86 7.93
CA ALA A 247 29.77 -14.77 7.00
C ALA A 247 31.26 -14.45 6.78
N GLU A 248 31.64 -13.17 6.81
CA GLU A 248 33.05 -12.73 6.77
C GLU A 248 33.82 -13.09 8.04
N GLN A 249 33.19 -13.00 9.22
CA GLN A 249 33.80 -13.36 10.51
C GLN A 249 33.96 -14.87 10.70
N GLU A 250 33.06 -15.68 10.15
CA GLU A 250 33.08 -17.14 10.26
C GLU A 250 34.03 -17.84 9.26
N GLY A 251 34.69 -17.09 8.37
CA GLY A 251 35.77 -17.61 7.52
C GLY A 251 35.32 -18.54 6.38
N GLY A 252 34.15 -18.30 5.78
CA GLY A 252 33.70 -19.02 4.58
C GLY A 252 34.59 -18.79 3.36
N PRO A 253 34.75 -19.77 2.44
CA PRO A 253 35.67 -19.67 1.32
C PRO A 253 35.30 -18.52 0.37
N VAL A 254 36.34 -17.84 -0.13
CA VAL A 254 36.29 -16.67 -1.02
C VAL A 254 35.76 -17.00 -2.43
N ASP A 255 35.47 -18.27 -2.72
CA ASP A 255 34.88 -18.69 -3.99
C ASP A 255 33.36 -18.73 -3.88
N GLY A 256 32.73 -17.67 -4.40
CA GLY A 256 31.33 -17.35 -4.20
C GLY A 256 30.36 -18.47 -4.56
N VAL A 257 29.78 -19.10 -3.54
CA VAL A 257 28.44 -19.71 -3.58
C VAL A 257 27.89 -19.68 -2.15
N THR A 258 26.71 -19.08 -1.99
CA THR A 258 25.84 -19.00 -0.79
C THR A 258 26.27 -18.10 0.38
N CYS A 259 25.72 -16.88 0.41
CA CYS A 259 25.55 -16.14 1.67
C CYS A 259 24.60 -16.92 2.59
N CYS A 260 24.89 -16.97 3.90
CA CYS A 260 23.96 -17.53 4.89
C CYS A 260 22.59 -16.84 4.79
N PRO A 261 21.48 -17.59 4.82
CA PRO A 261 20.15 -17.00 4.77
C PRO A 261 19.88 -16.15 6.01
N VAL A 262 19.11 -15.07 5.86
CA VAL A 262 18.69 -14.27 7.01
C VAL A 262 17.68 -15.07 7.84
N THR A 263 18.08 -15.44 9.05
CA THR A 263 17.25 -16.12 10.06
C THR A 263 16.54 -15.11 10.96
N VAL A 264 15.56 -15.59 11.74
CA VAL A 264 14.83 -14.78 12.72
C VAL A 264 15.77 -14.17 13.76
N GLU A 265 16.71 -14.97 14.30
CA GLU A 265 17.66 -14.53 15.32
C GLU A 265 18.57 -13.41 14.83
N LEU A 266 19.07 -13.54 13.60
CA LEU A 266 19.90 -12.51 12.99
C LEU A 266 19.10 -11.21 12.77
N LEU A 267 17.86 -11.33 12.28
CA LEU A 267 16.97 -10.18 12.10
C LEU A 267 16.69 -9.48 13.43
N GLU A 268 16.38 -10.21 14.49
CA GLU A 268 16.18 -9.61 15.83
C GLU A 268 17.46 -9.00 16.39
N GLY A 269 18.61 -9.65 16.21
CA GLY A 269 19.92 -9.11 16.56
C GLY A 269 20.21 -7.77 15.86
N THR A 270 19.88 -7.67 14.56
CA THR A 270 20.04 -6.40 13.82
C THR A 270 19.16 -5.29 14.38
N VAL A 271 17.90 -5.58 14.68
CA VAL A 271 16.96 -4.60 15.24
C VAL A 271 17.39 -4.18 16.65
N ASN A 272 17.87 -5.11 17.47
CA ASN A 272 18.27 -4.83 18.86
C ASN A 272 19.52 -3.95 18.96
N ASN A 273 20.46 -4.10 18.04
CA ASN A 273 21.71 -3.33 18.04
C ASN A 273 21.56 -1.95 17.37
N ASP A 274 20.51 -1.73 16.58
CA ASP A 274 20.27 -0.51 15.85
C ASP A 274 19.36 0.46 16.64
N ALA A 275 19.91 1.61 17.02
CA ALA A 275 19.18 2.61 17.80
C ALA A 275 18.06 3.33 17.05
N GLU A 276 18.06 3.28 15.71
CA GLU A 276 16.97 3.85 14.89
C GLU A 276 15.79 2.88 14.75
N LEU A 277 16.05 1.56 14.78
CA LEU A 277 15.03 0.53 14.59
C LEU A 277 14.47 -0.02 15.90
N TRP A 278 15.31 -0.20 16.91
CA TRP A 278 14.94 -0.90 18.14
C TRP A 278 13.67 -0.32 18.76
N GLY A 279 13.71 0.97 19.09
CA GLY A 279 12.62 1.64 19.80
C GLY A 279 11.35 1.82 18.97
N LEU A 280 11.48 2.01 17.64
CA LEU A 280 10.37 2.06 16.71
C LEU A 280 9.56 0.75 16.69
N LEU A 281 10.27 -0.39 16.70
CA LEU A 281 9.69 -1.72 16.52
C LEU A 281 9.31 -2.40 17.85
N GLN A 282 9.43 -1.71 18.99
CA GLN A 282 8.95 -2.22 20.28
C GLN A 282 7.43 -2.13 20.42
N ALA A 283 6.90 -2.96 21.34
CA ALA A 283 5.47 -3.08 21.60
C ALA A 283 4.89 -1.95 22.47
N TYR A 284 5.69 -1.03 23.00
CA TYR A 284 5.23 0.00 23.94
C TYR A 284 4.53 1.17 23.24
N GLU A 285 3.54 1.79 23.88
CA GLU A 285 2.81 2.92 23.29
C GLU A 285 3.72 4.15 23.04
N HIS A 286 4.49 4.54 24.05
CA HIS A 286 5.48 5.61 23.92
C HIS A 286 6.60 5.21 22.94
N LEU A 287 7.16 6.21 22.27
CA LEU A 287 8.24 6.01 21.30
C LEU A 287 9.60 6.10 22.00
N ILE A 288 10.32 4.98 22.01
CA ILE A 288 11.70 4.95 22.50
C ILE A 288 12.60 5.43 21.36
N CYS A 289 13.39 6.48 21.58
CA CYS A 289 14.25 7.08 20.55
C CYS A 289 15.72 7.15 20.98
N GLY A 290 16.62 6.97 20.00
CA GLY A 290 18.04 7.26 20.14
C GLY A 290 18.82 6.30 21.03
N LYS A 291 18.30 5.07 21.25
CA LYS A 291 18.94 4.03 22.07
C LYS A 291 18.78 2.66 21.46
N ASN A 292 19.77 1.80 21.65
CA ASN A 292 19.68 0.37 21.33
C ASN A 292 19.14 -0.44 22.52
N ALA A 293 19.00 -1.77 22.36
CA ALA A 293 18.51 -2.67 23.42
C ALA A 293 19.39 -2.66 24.68
N ASN A 294 20.67 -2.29 24.54
CA ASN A 294 21.63 -2.18 25.65
C ASN A 294 21.56 -0.81 26.37
N GLY A 295 20.78 0.14 25.84
CA GLY A 295 20.59 1.47 26.44
C GLY A 295 21.64 2.49 26.05
N GLU A 296 22.51 2.14 25.11
CA GLU A 296 23.54 3.03 24.58
C GLU A 296 22.86 4.10 23.73
N LEU A 297 23.11 5.35 24.11
CA LEU A 297 22.65 6.52 23.37
C LEU A 297 23.49 6.67 22.09
N SER A 298 22.84 6.80 20.94
CA SER A 298 23.54 7.08 19.69
C SER A 298 22.78 8.10 18.83
N LEU A 299 23.56 8.85 18.05
CA LEU A 299 23.02 9.78 17.06
C LEU A 299 22.86 9.05 15.71
N PRO A 300 21.79 9.33 14.95
CA PRO A 300 21.67 8.90 13.56
C PRO A 300 22.91 9.28 12.75
N ALA A 301 23.36 8.42 11.83
CA ALA A 301 24.60 8.65 11.08
C ALA A 301 24.63 10.03 10.41
N HIS A 302 23.53 10.48 9.80
CA HIS A 302 23.44 11.80 9.15
C HIS A 302 23.49 13.01 10.10
N VAL A 303 23.17 12.80 11.37
CA VAL A 303 23.21 13.83 12.43
C VAL A 303 24.55 13.80 13.14
N SER A 304 25.26 12.66 13.09
CA SER A 304 26.57 12.52 13.73
C SER A 304 27.54 13.57 13.19
N PRO A 305 28.15 14.38 14.07
CA PRO A 305 29.07 15.45 13.68
C PRO A 305 30.33 14.94 12.96
N TYR A 306 30.60 13.63 13.00
CA TYR A 306 31.80 13.00 12.46
C TYR A 306 31.73 12.57 11.00
N THR A 307 30.54 12.55 10.36
CA THR A 307 30.36 12.01 9.00
C THR A 307 31.06 12.79 7.87
N LYS A 308 31.58 13.99 8.13
CA LYS A 308 32.24 14.84 7.14
C LYS A 308 33.75 14.96 7.33
N VAL A 309 34.35 14.23 8.28
CA VAL A 309 35.79 14.26 8.52
C VAL A 309 36.44 13.08 7.76
N PRO A 310 37.27 13.32 6.74
CA PRO A 310 38.05 12.25 6.10
C PRO A 310 38.97 11.59 7.13
N GLU A 311 39.03 10.26 7.15
CA GLU A 311 39.89 9.45 8.04
C GLU A 311 41.40 9.53 7.71
N GLU A 312 41.89 10.63 7.13
CA GLU A 312 43.33 10.83 6.91
C GLU A 312 43.98 11.44 8.16
N SER A 313 45.14 10.90 8.54
CA SER A 313 45.87 11.17 9.80
C SER A 313 46.01 12.66 10.15
N LEU A 314 45.27 13.10 11.17
CA LEU A 314 45.22 14.48 11.70
C LEU A 314 46.29 14.68 12.79
N GLU A 315 47.35 15.44 12.49
CA GLU A 315 48.44 15.75 13.44
C GLU A 315 48.48 17.23 13.88
N SER A 316 47.50 18.07 13.54
CA SER A 316 47.54 19.52 13.84
C SER A 316 46.73 19.93 15.08
N ARG A 317 47.15 21.03 15.73
CA ARG A 317 46.49 21.61 16.93
C ARG A 317 45.10 22.20 16.63
N GLU A 318 44.83 22.56 15.38
CA GLU A 318 43.54 23.07 14.91
C GLU A 318 42.51 21.91 14.82
N ASP A 319 42.95 20.72 14.41
CA ASP A 319 42.11 19.52 14.34
C ASP A 319 41.66 19.06 15.73
N ALA A 320 42.50 19.21 16.75
CA ALA A 320 42.15 18.91 18.14
C ALA A 320 41.06 19.83 18.69
N TYR A 321 41.03 21.10 18.29
CA TYR A 321 39.98 22.04 18.68
C TYR A 321 38.65 21.71 18.00
N ILE A 322 38.68 21.39 16.70
CA ILE A 322 37.49 20.96 15.95
C ILE A 322 36.92 19.67 16.56
N GLN A 323 37.77 18.68 16.87
CA GLN A 323 37.31 17.45 17.53
C GLN A 323 36.69 17.70 18.91
N LEU A 324 37.21 18.67 19.67
CA LEU A 324 36.63 19.07 20.96
C LEU A 324 35.26 19.73 20.77
N GLU A 325 35.12 20.65 19.82
CA GLU A 325 33.82 21.27 19.49
C GLU A 325 32.79 20.22 19.05
N LEU A 326 33.17 19.28 18.18
CA LEU A 326 32.29 18.20 17.73
C LEU A 326 31.85 17.28 18.89
N ARG A 327 32.76 16.96 19.82
CA ARG A 327 32.41 16.21 21.05
C ARG A 327 31.45 16.98 21.95
N THR A 328 31.68 18.27 22.16
CA THR A 328 30.77 19.08 22.99
C THR A 328 29.39 19.22 22.34
N LEU A 329 29.32 19.27 21.01
CA LEU A 329 28.07 19.29 20.27
C LEU A 329 27.33 17.94 20.34
N GLU A 330 28.06 16.83 20.21
CA GLU A 330 27.50 15.49 20.40
C GLU A 330 26.93 15.31 21.82
N GLN A 331 27.68 15.71 22.85
CA GLN A 331 27.21 15.70 24.23
C GLN A 331 25.96 16.58 24.42
N ALA A 332 25.91 17.76 23.78
CA ALA A 332 24.74 18.63 23.81
C ALA A 332 23.50 17.99 23.16
N LEU A 333 23.67 17.28 22.04
CA LEU A 333 22.58 16.59 21.34
C LEU A 333 22.08 15.37 22.10
N LEU A 334 22.97 14.66 22.79
CA LEU A 334 22.68 13.47 23.59
C LEU A 334 22.23 13.78 25.03
N ALA A 335 22.25 15.05 25.45
CA ALA A 335 21.84 15.46 26.78
C ALA A 335 20.40 15.00 27.09
N THR A 336 20.20 14.35 28.24
CA THR A 336 18.90 13.86 28.69
C THR A 336 18.33 14.67 29.85
N CYS A 337 19.13 15.53 30.47
CA CYS A 337 18.74 16.40 31.58
C CYS A 337 19.50 17.72 31.51
N VAL A 338 18.93 18.78 32.11
CA VAL A 338 19.51 20.13 32.10
C VAL A 338 19.40 20.78 33.49
N GLY A 339 20.41 21.56 33.87
CA GLY A 339 20.49 22.23 35.17
C GLY A 339 19.72 23.55 35.27
N SER A 340 19.62 24.31 34.17
CA SER A 340 18.90 25.62 34.16
C SER A 340 18.21 25.93 32.83
N ILE A 341 17.23 26.85 32.84
CA ILE A 341 16.55 27.30 31.62
C ILE A 341 17.49 28.07 30.66
N ALA A 342 18.49 28.78 31.19
CA ALA A 342 19.48 29.50 30.39
C ALA A 342 20.39 28.52 29.63
N GLU A 343 20.82 27.46 30.32
CA GLU A 343 21.57 26.36 29.72
C GLU A 343 20.75 25.62 28.65
N LEU A 344 19.48 25.33 28.92
CA LEU A 344 18.58 24.71 27.94
C LEU A 344 18.44 25.59 26.69
N SER A 345 18.25 26.89 26.87
CA SER A 345 18.16 27.84 25.76
C SER A 345 19.42 27.83 24.89
N ASP A 346 20.60 27.73 25.51
CA ASP A 346 21.89 27.70 24.81
C ASP A 346 22.11 26.36 24.08
N LEU A 347 21.79 25.23 24.71
CA LEU A 347 21.82 23.90 24.10
C LEU A 347 20.88 23.78 22.90
N VAL A 348 19.63 24.22 23.04
CA VAL A 348 18.64 24.23 21.95
C VAL A 348 19.13 25.11 20.81
N SER A 349 19.72 26.27 21.10
CA SER A 349 20.25 27.18 20.06
C SER A 349 21.40 26.54 19.27
N ARG A 350 22.36 25.90 19.98
CA ARG A 350 23.47 25.17 19.33
C ARG A 350 22.99 24.01 18.47
N ALA A 351 22.09 23.19 19.02
CA ALA A 351 21.51 22.04 18.32
C ALA A 351 20.73 22.48 17.07
N MET A 352 19.86 23.49 17.20
CA MET A 352 19.08 24.03 16.07
C MET A 352 19.98 24.56 14.95
N HIS A 353 21.05 25.30 15.29
CA HIS A 353 21.99 25.81 14.30
C HIS A 353 22.72 24.68 13.55
N HIS A 354 23.10 23.60 14.24
CA HIS A 354 23.69 22.42 13.62
C HIS A 354 22.70 21.70 12.68
N MET A 355 21.48 21.43 13.15
CA MET A 355 20.43 20.77 12.38
C MET A 355 20.03 21.56 11.13
N GLN A 356 19.95 22.89 11.23
CA GLN A 356 19.63 23.76 10.09
C GLN A 356 20.72 23.70 9.00
N ARG A 357 22.00 23.65 9.39
CA ARG A 357 23.10 23.45 8.42
C ARG A 357 22.96 22.11 7.69
N LEU A 358 22.63 21.04 8.40
CA LEU A 358 22.43 19.73 7.79
C LEU A 358 21.29 19.75 6.75
N ARG A 359 20.15 20.37 7.08
CA ARG A 359 19.02 20.56 6.15
C ARG A 359 19.44 21.31 4.87
N SER A 360 20.22 22.38 5.00
CA SER A 360 20.69 23.19 3.87
C SER A 360 21.65 22.45 2.91
N SER A 361 22.30 21.39 3.40
CA SER A 361 23.28 20.58 2.65
C SER A 361 22.71 19.31 1.99
N SER A 362 21.41 19.05 2.16
CA SER A 362 20.76 17.88 1.58
C SER A 362 20.57 18.03 0.06
N PRO A 363 20.94 17.02 -0.77
CA PRO A 363 20.87 17.10 -2.23
C PRO A 363 19.42 17.04 -2.77
N SER A 364 18.42 16.79 -1.92
CA SER A 364 17.00 16.65 -2.27
C SER A 364 16.27 17.99 -2.42
N ILE A 365 16.88 19.11 -2.00
CA ILE A 365 16.29 20.45 -2.08
C ILE A 365 17.09 21.28 -3.08
N SER A 366 16.45 21.76 -4.15
CA SER A 366 17.05 22.68 -5.12
C SER A 366 17.72 23.87 -4.40
N HIS A 367 19.00 24.16 -4.70
CA HIS A 367 19.79 25.23 -4.08
C HIS A 367 19.09 26.61 -4.01
N ALA A 368 18.16 26.90 -4.93
CA ALA A 368 17.38 28.13 -4.94
C ALA A 368 16.35 28.28 -3.80
N ARG A 369 15.88 27.17 -3.18
CA ARG A 369 14.92 27.20 -2.05
C ARG A 369 15.60 27.23 -0.67
N SER A 370 16.85 26.78 -0.57
CA SER A 370 17.59 26.65 0.70
C SER A 370 18.02 28.02 1.29
N ALA A 371 18.37 28.98 0.45
CA ALA A 371 18.89 30.28 0.90
C ALA A 371 17.85 31.21 1.58
N ASN A 372 16.55 30.92 1.44
CA ASN A 372 15.46 31.78 1.90
C ASN A 372 14.49 31.09 2.89
N GLN A 373 14.81 29.91 3.44
CA GLN A 373 13.96 29.32 4.46
C GLN A 373 14.17 30.02 5.81
N PRO A 374 13.13 30.65 6.39
CA PRO A 374 13.26 31.31 7.69
C PRO A 374 13.48 30.27 8.79
N SER A 375 14.39 30.58 9.72
CA SER A 375 14.74 29.70 10.82
C SER A 375 13.59 29.55 11.81
N VAL A 376 13.31 28.29 12.21
CA VAL A 376 12.35 28.00 13.28
C VAL A 376 12.93 28.47 14.61
N SER A 377 12.14 29.20 15.37
CA SER A 377 12.46 29.79 16.67
C SER A 377 11.63 29.15 17.78
N TRP A 378 12.04 29.29 19.04
CA TRP A 378 11.33 28.74 20.20
C TRP A 378 10.68 29.85 21.02
N ALA A 379 9.40 29.69 21.37
CA ALA A 379 8.72 30.58 22.30
C ALA A 379 9.30 30.42 23.72
N PRO A 380 9.35 31.50 24.54
CA PRO A 380 9.78 31.40 25.93
C PRO A 380 8.98 30.36 26.73
N ASP A 381 7.67 30.26 26.48
CA ASP A 381 6.79 29.30 27.16
C ASP A 381 7.05 27.86 26.72
N ALA A 382 7.49 27.65 25.47
CA ALA A 382 7.93 26.34 24.98
C ALA A 382 9.19 25.88 25.72
N LEU A 383 10.18 26.77 25.89
CA LEU A 383 11.41 26.45 26.63
C LEU A 383 11.14 26.15 28.11
N ARG A 384 10.21 26.87 28.76
CA ARG A 384 9.78 26.58 30.14
C ARG A 384 9.12 25.20 30.24
N THR A 385 8.25 24.88 29.27
CA THR A 385 7.57 23.58 29.22
C THR A 385 8.57 22.45 28.98
N LEU A 386 9.56 22.64 28.11
CA LEU A 386 10.60 21.65 27.86
C LEU A 386 11.51 21.47 29.08
N TYR A 387 11.87 22.57 29.75
CA TYR A 387 12.64 22.53 31.00
C TYR A 387 11.94 21.65 32.03
N TYR A 388 10.63 21.85 32.27
CA TYR A 388 9.83 21.03 33.19
C TYR A 388 9.99 19.52 32.96
N PHE A 389 10.03 19.06 31.71
CA PHE A 389 10.18 17.63 31.40
C PHE A 389 11.63 17.11 31.51
N LEU A 390 12.63 17.97 31.30
CA LEU A 390 14.06 17.62 31.34
C LEU A 390 14.72 17.84 32.71
N CYS A 391 14.02 18.46 33.66
CA CYS A 391 14.52 18.73 35.00
C CYS A 391 14.75 17.46 35.83
N SER A 392 15.83 17.47 36.62
CA SER A 392 16.00 16.52 37.73
C SER A 392 15.36 17.10 39.01
N PRO A 393 14.58 16.34 39.80
CA PRO A 393 13.87 16.85 40.98
C PRO A 393 14.76 17.26 42.17
N GLN A 394 16.09 17.35 41.98
CA GLN A 394 17.04 17.64 43.06
C GLN A 394 17.47 19.11 43.17
N MET A 395 16.99 20.02 42.33
CA MET A 395 17.47 21.41 42.34
C MET A 395 16.36 22.45 42.10
N GLU A 396 15.48 22.63 43.08
CA GLU A 396 14.85 23.94 43.32
C GLU A 396 14.94 24.26 44.82
N SER A 397 16.12 24.65 45.26
CA SER A 397 16.25 25.58 46.37
C SER A 397 17.00 26.80 45.86
N LEU A 398 16.32 27.95 45.92
CA LEU A 398 16.71 29.31 45.54
C LEU A 398 16.43 29.70 44.07
N GLU A 399 15.32 30.42 43.85
CA GLU A 399 15.36 31.89 43.64
C GLU A 399 13.95 32.50 43.57
N ASN A 400 13.34 32.74 44.75
CA ASN A 400 12.42 33.87 44.99
C ASN A 400 12.17 34.06 46.49
N PRO A 401 12.57 35.18 47.14
CA PRO A 401 12.41 35.37 48.58
C PRO A 401 11.02 35.86 49.02
N ASN A 402 10.04 36.02 48.11
CA ASN A 402 8.75 36.65 48.41
C ASN A 402 7.49 35.80 48.09
N LEU A 403 7.65 34.51 47.84
CA LEU A 403 6.53 33.56 47.75
C LEU A 403 6.82 32.40 48.69
N GLU A 404 5.97 32.23 49.71
CA GLU A 404 6.02 31.03 50.55
C GLU A 404 5.79 29.80 49.65
N PRO A 405 6.72 28.83 49.60
CA PRO A 405 6.56 27.66 48.76
C PRO A 405 5.45 26.78 49.35
N PRO A 406 4.54 26.21 48.54
CA PRO A 406 3.71 25.12 49.04
C PRO A 406 4.66 23.99 49.46
N ALA A 407 4.41 23.42 50.63
CA ALA A 407 5.19 22.33 51.20
C ALA A 407 5.08 21.08 50.31
N MET A 408 5.86 21.04 49.24
CA MET A 408 5.98 19.91 48.33
C MET A 408 6.90 18.90 48.99
N THR A 409 6.34 17.76 49.39
CA THR A 409 7.12 16.61 49.87
C THR A 409 8.15 16.22 48.82
N LEU A 410 9.43 16.29 49.17
CA LEU A 410 10.57 15.90 48.33
C LEU A 410 10.46 14.42 47.93
N SER A 411 9.83 14.13 46.78
CA SER A 411 9.97 12.84 46.11
C SER A 411 11.37 12.79 45.50
N ARG A 412 12.22 11.92 46.05
CA ARG A 412 13.60 11.70 45.57
C ARG A 412 13.68 10.93 44.23
N GLU A 413 12.54 10.58 43.65
CA GLU A 413 12.44 9.73 42.47
C GLU A 413 12.23 10.60 41.23
N ARG A 414 12.97 10.31 40.15
CA ARG A 414 12.75 10.94 38.85
C ARG A 414 11.33 10.61 38.37
N PRO A 415 10.58 11.57 37.82
CA PRO A 415 9.24 11.30 37.28
C PRO A 415 9.29 10.33 36.08
N PHE A 416 10.37 10.38 35.29
CA PHE A 416 10.62 9.49 34.16
C PHE A 416 12.05 8.92 34.25
N LEU A 417 12.16 7.59 34.25
CA LEU A 417 13.47 6.89 34.33
C LEU A 417 14.16 6.80 32.96
N LEU A 418 13.40 6.84 31.87
CA LEU A 418 13.86 6.73 30.49
C LEU A 418 13.59 8.03 29.73
N LEU A 419 14.54 8.97 29.74
CA LEU A 419 14.45 10.22 28.98
C LEU A 419 15.16 10.08 27.62
N PRO A 420 14.54 10.50 26.51
CA PRO A 420 15.19 10.53 25.20
C PRO A 420 16.21 11.70 25.13
N PRO A 421 17.18 11.64 24.21
CA PRO A 421 18.15 12.72 24.03
C PRO A 421 17.48 14.02 23.54
N LEU A 422 18.06 15.18 23.89
CA LEU A 422 17.55 16.52 23.55
C LEU A 422 17.27 16.68 22.06
N MET A 423 18.09 16.07 21.21
CA MET A 423 17.91 16.05 19.76
C MET A 423 16.52 15.55 19.33
N GLU A 424 15.99 14.53 19.99
CA GLU A 424 14.69 13.93 19.65
C GLU A 424 13.53 14.84 20.08
N TRP A 425 13.65 15.53 21.22
CA TRP A 425 12.72 16.57 21.62
C TRP A 425 12.65 17.71 20.59
N ILE A 426 13.82 18.18 20.14
CA ILE A 426 13.90 19.25 19.14
C ILE A 426 13.30 18.78 17.81
N ARG A 427 13.66 17.57 17.35
CA ARG A 427 13.15 17.00 16.09
C ARG A 427 11.62 16.97 16.10
N VAL A 428 11.00 16.34 17.10
CA VAL A 428 9.55 16.13 17.15
C VAL A 428 8.80 17.46 17.31
N ALA A 429 9.25 18.34 18.19
CA ALA A 429 8.61 19.65 18.41
C ALA A 429 8.67 20.54 17.16
N VAL A 430 9.79 20.55 16.45
CA VAL A 430 9.94 21.30 15.19
C VAL A 430 9.03 20.73 14.10
N VAL A 431 8.86 19.39 14.02
CA VAL A 431 7.95 18.78 13.04
C VAL A 431 6.49 19.17 13.30
N HIS A 432 6.06 19.26 14.57
CA HIS A 432 4.72 19.78 14.91
C HIS A 432 4.55 21.25 14.46
N ALA A 433 5.55 22.11 14.71
CA ALA A 433 5.52 23.50 14.26
C ALA A 433 5.49 23.63 12.72
N GLU A 434 6.26 22.79 12.01
CA GLU A 434 6.29 22.73 10.55
C GLU A 434 4.96 22.25 9.95
N HIS A 435 4.31 21.26 10.57
CA HIS A 435 3.02 20.74 10.11
C HIS A 435 1.94 21.84 10.09
N ARG A 436 1.89 22.66 11.13
CA ARG A 436 1.02 23.85 11.20
C ARG A 436 1.57 25.08 10.47
N ARG A 437 2.70 24.94 9.75
CA ARG A 437 3.36 25.99 8.94
C ARG A 437 3.75 27.22 9.75
N SER A 438 4.15 27.02 11.00
CA SER A 438 4.65 28.07 11.87
C SER A 438 6.15 28.00 12.03
N LEU A 439 6.76 29.18 12.20
CA LEU A 439 8.19 29.35 12.43
C LEU A 439 8.53 29.49 13.92
N LEU A 440 7.56 29.27 14.82
CA LEU A 440 7.73 29.47 16.25
C LEU A 440 7.19 28.26 16.99
N VAL A 441 8.05 27.42 17.58
CA VAL A 441 7.64 26.30 18.45
C VAL A 441 6.97 26.85 19.72
N ASP A 442 5.75 26.39 20.00
CA ASP A 442 4.95 26.82 21.16
C ASP A 442 4.94 25.76 22.29
N SER A 443 4.28 26.07 23.40
CA SER A 443 4.20 25.14 24.54
C SER A 443 3.42 23.87 24.25
N ASP A 444 2.50 23.92 23.28
CA ASP A 444 1.66 22.79 22.92
C ASP A 444 2.42 21.80 22.04
N ASP A 445 3.25 22.29 21.11
CA ASP A 445 4.18 21.45 20.33
C ASP A 445 5.08 20.60 21.27
N VAL A 446 5.53 21.19 22.39
CA VAL A 446 6.33 20.49 23.41
C VAL A 446 5.50 19.48 24.19
N ARG A 447 4.24 19.77 24.52
CA ARG A 447 3.35 18.81 25.18
C ARG A 447 2.99 17.62 24.29
N GLN A 448 2.73 17.86 23.01
CA GLN A 448 2.53 16.79 22.01
C GLN A 448 3.78 15.93 21.87
N THR A 449 4.96 16.55 21.89
CA THR A 449 6.25 15.86 21.91
C THR A 449 6.40 14.99 23.17
N ALA A 450 6.06 15.54 24.34
CA ALA A 450 6.12 14.81 25.60
C ALA A 450 5.21 13.58 25.60
N ARG A 451 3.98 13.70 25.09
CA ARG A 451 3.04 12.58 24.91
C ARG A 451 3.65 11.47 24.06
N GLN A 452 4.33 11.82 22.97
CA GLN A 452 4.90 10.81 22.08
C GLN A 452 6.11 10.10 22.68
N LEU A 453 6.96 10.84 23.40
CA LEU A 453 8.26 10.35 23.86
C LEU A 453 8.27 9.78 25.29
N LEU A 454 7.32 10.17 26.14
CA LEU A 454 7.27 9.78 27.55
C LEU A 454 6.06 8.86 27.84
N PRO A 455 6.22 7.87 28.73
CA PRO A 455 5.13 6.97 29.08
C PRO A 455 4.06 7.65 29.95
N GLY A 456 2.78 7.35 29.68
CA GLY A 456 1.66 7.71 30.55
C GLY A 456 1.22 9.18 30.50
N LEU A 457 1.74 9.97 29.56
CA LEU A 457 1.26 11.32 29.29
C LEU A 457 0.23 11.29 28.16
N ASP A 458 -0.93 11.90 28.40
CA ASP A 458 -1.90 12.20 27.34
C ASP A 458 -2.11 13.71 27.26
N CYS A 459 -2.24 14.20 26.04
CA CYS A 459 -2.48 15.60 25.72
C CYS A 459 -3.55 15.62 24.66
N GLU A 460 -4.59 16.46 24.76
CA GLU A 460 -5.63 16.47 23.73
C GLU A 460 -5.07 16.90 22.35
N PRO A 461 -5.58 16.34 21.25
CA PRO A 461 -5.28 16.83 19.90
C PRO A 461 -5.60 18.31 19.77
N ARG A 462 -4.80 19.04 18.99
CA ARG A 462 -5.00 20.48 18.80
C ARG A 462 -6.32 20.73 18.05
N GLN A 463 -7.19 21.54 18.66
CA GLN A 463 -8.46 21.96 18.07
C GLN A 463 -8.30 23.22 17.21
N LEU A 464 -9.19 23.40 16.22
CA LEU A 464 -9.23 24.60 15.40
C LEU A 464 -9.74 25.79 16.23
N ARG A 465 -8.84 26.69 16.62
CA ARG A 465 -9.15 27.90 17.40
C ARG A 465 -8.44 29.11 16.80
N SER A 466 -9.03 30.29 16.98
CA SER A 466 -8.44 31.58 16.58
C SER A 466 -7.08 31.86 17.25
N GLU A 467 -6.82 31.22 18.40
CA GLU A 467 -5.58 31.42 19.18
C GLU A 467 -4.36 30.64 18.65
N CYS A 468 -4.51 29.82 17.60
CA CYS A 468 -3.41 28.99 17.08
C CYS A 468 -2.35 29.78 16.27
N CYS A 469 -2.52 31.10 16.12
CA CYS A 469 -1.83 31.93 15.13
C CYS A 469 -0.73 32.82 15.74
N PHE A 470 0.29 32.22 16.36
CA PHE A 470 1.44 33.00 16.82
C PHE A 470 2.47 33.20 15.71
N GLN A 471 2.49 34.41 15.13
CA GLN A 471 3.75 34.96 14.62
C GLN A 471 4.49 35.58 15.80
N SER A 472 5.80 35.38 15.85
CA SER A 472 6.64 35.98 16.88
C SER A 472 6.58 37.52 16.78
N PHE A 473 6.16 38.20 17.85
CA PHE A 473 6.25 39.65 17.96
C PHE A 473 7.68 40.20 17.76
N LYS A 474 8.70 39.35 17.88
CA LYS A 474 10.11 39.74 17.69
C LYS A 474 10.44 40.17 16.26
N CYS A 475 9.57 39.85 15.30
CA CYS A 475 9.77 40.16 13.88
C CYS A 475 8.81 41.25 13.36
N LEU A 476 7.99 41.86 14.23
CA LEU A 476 7.01 42.89 13.87
C LEU A 476 7.47 44.26 14.37
N ASP A 477 7.15 45.30 13.61
CA ASP A 477 7.27 46.68 14.09
C ASP A 477 6.16 46.99 15.13
N ALA A 478 6.31 48.10 15.85
CA ALA A 478 5.38 48.46 16.92
C ALA A 478 3.94 48.65 16.41
N GLU A 479 3.79 49.17 15.20
CA GLU A 479 2.49 49.37 14.56
C GLU A 479 1.84 48.03 14.20
N ALA A 480 2.53 47.09 13.52
CA ALA A 480 1.98 45.78 13.21
C ALA A 480 1.73 44.94 14.47
N ALA A 481 2.57 45.05 15.50
CA ALA A 481 2.35 44.38 16.78
C ALA A 481 1.06 44.88 17.46
N SER A 482 0.79 46.19 17.41
CA SER A 482 -0.43 46.78 17.96
C SER A 482 -1.68 46.39 17.17
N ALA A 483 -1.60 46.37 15.84
CA ALA A 483 -2.70 45.94 14.97
C ALA A 483 -3.02 44.45 15.17
N LYS A 484 -1.99 43.61 15.26
CA LYS A 484 -2.15 42.18 15.57
C LYS A 484 -2.78 41.96 16.94
N PHE A 485 -2.36 42.70 17.96
CA PHE A 485 -2.98 42.63 19.29
C PHE A 485 -4.47 43.03 19.26
N GLN A 486 -4.83 44.08 18.51
CA GLN A 486 -6.23 44.50 18.35
C GLN A 486 -7.06 43.43 17.61
N LEU A 487 -6.50 42.81 16.57
CA LEU A 487 -7.11 41.70 15.85
C LEU A 487 -7.35 40.50 16.79
N ASP A 488 -6.31 40.03 17.49
CA ASP A 488 -6.40 38.89 18.42
C ASP A 488 -7.45 39.15 19.52
N LEU A 489 -7.48 40.38 20.06
CA LEU A 489 -8.47 40.78 21.06
C LEU A 489 -9.89 40.82 20.47
N GLY A 490 -10.07 41.40 19.28
CA GLY A 490 -11.35 41.47 18.59
C GLY A 490 -11.93 40.08 18.31
N PHE A 491 -11.11 39.16 17.79
CA PHE A 491 -11.50 37.77 17.58
C PHE A 491 -11.88 37.08 18.90
N ARG A 492 -11.08 37.25 19.97
CA ARG A 492 -11.45 36.71 21.30
C ARG A 492 -12.78 37.25 21.80
N MET A 493 -13.07 38.53 21.58
CA MET A 493 -14.34 39.15 21.99
C MET A 493 -15.53 38.57 21.24
N LEU A 494 -15.40 38.31 19.94
CA LEU A 494 -16.44 37.64 19.14
C LEU A 494 -16.62 36.17 19.54
N SER A 495 -15.53 35.45 19.80
CA SER A 495 -15.55 34.04 20.20
C SER A 495 -16.13 33.79 21.61
N CYS A 496 -16.34 34.84 22.42
CA CYS A 496 -16.93 34.71 23.76
C CYS A 496 -18.45 34.44 23.76
N GLY A 497 -19.13 34.51 22.59
CA GLY A 497 -20.58 34.29 22.50
C GLY A 497 -21.44 35.38 23.14
N ARG A 498 -20.86 36.54 23.49
CA ARG A 498 -21.58 37.66 24.13
C ARG A 498 -21.96 38.73 23.10
N ALA A 499 -23.26 38.88 22.83
CA ALA A 499 -23.79 39.88 21.90
C ALA A 499 -23.37 41.33 22.24
N ASP A 500 -23.26 41.67 23.53
CA ASP A 500 -22.87 43.00 23.99
C ASP A 500 -21.46 43.43 23.52
N LEU A 501 -20.58 42.45 23.29
CA LEU A 501 -19.20 42.71 22.88
C LEU A 501 -19.04 42.89 21.37
N VAL A 502 -20.05 42.52 20.57
CA VAL A 502 -19.97 42.55 19.11
C VAL A 502 -19.63 43.95 18.62
N TYR A 503 -20.35 44.97 19.09
CA TYR A 503 -20.09 46.36 18.70
C TYR A 503 -18.66 46.83 19.05
N GLN A 504 -18.15 46.43 20.22
CA GLN A 504 -16.79 46.77 20.64
C GLN A 504 -15.75 46.04 19.79
N ALA A 505 -16.00 44.77 19.46
CA ALA A 505 -15.15 43.96 18.61
C ALA A 505 -15.10 44.51 17.18
N THR A 506 -16.25 44.83 16.58
CA THR A 506 -16.34 45.47 15.25
C THR A 506 -15.51 46.75 15.19
N ARG A 507 -15.56 47.57 16.25
CA ARG A 507 -14.76 48.81 16.32
C ARG A 507 -13.25 48.57 16.41
N LEU A 508 -12.82 47.48 17.04
CA LEU A 508 -11.40 47.08 17.09
C LEU A 508 -10.92 46.46 15.78
N LEU A 509 -11.82 45.78 15.06
CA LEU A 509 -11.54 45.06 13.81
C LEU A 509 -11.57 45.96 12.57
N GLY A 510 -12.06 47.20 12.67
CA GLY A 510 -12.03 48.20 11.60
C GLY A 510 -13.23 48.10 10.66
N ASP A 511 -13.07 48.59 9.42
CA ASP A 511 -14.18 48.77 8.46
C ASP A 511 -14.85 47.46 8.04
N GLU A 512 -14.09 46.35 8.00
CA GLU A 512 -14.59 45.01 7.67
C GLU A 512 -15.34 44.35 8.85
N GLY A 513 -15.15 44.86 10.07
CA GLY A 513 -15.93 44.46 11.24
C GLY A 513 -15.90 42.96 11.53
N VAL A 514 -17.07 42.31 11.47
CA VAL A 514 -17.24 40.87 11.73
C VAL A 514 -16.69 39.99 10.60
N ASN A 515 -16.43 40.58 9.42
CA ASN A 515 -15.92 39.90 8.23
C ASN A 515 -14.40 39.94 8.10
N THR A 516 -13.68 40.48 9.10
CA THR A 516 -12.22 40.46 9.10
C THR A 516 -11.68 39.04 9.05
N LEU A 517 -10.60 38.86 8.30
CA LEU A 517 -9.88 37.60 8.17
C LEU A 517 -8.65 37.61 9.07
N ASP A 518 -8.41 36.51 9.78
CA ASP A 518 -7.21 36.32 10.59
C ASP A 518 -5.99 35.89 9.76
N ASP A 519 -4.87 35.55 10.40
CA ASP A 519 -3.65 35.07 9.71
C ASP A 519 -3.85 33.75 8.93
N GLN A 520 -4.90 32.99 9.24
CA GLN A 520 -5.34 31.77 8.54
C GLN A 520 -6.32 32.05 7.40
N GLY A 521 -6.70 33.32 7.20
CA GLY A 521 -7.69 33.71 6.21
C GLY A 521 -9.12 33.32 6.61
N MET A 522 -9.37 33.13 7.91
CA MET A 522 -10.63 32.64 8.45
C MET A 522 -11.45 33.77 9.08
N THR A 523 -12.77 33.72 8.93
CA THR A 523 -13.70 34.62 9.63
C THR A 523 -14.13 34.03 10.98
N PRO A 524 -14.60 34.88 11.92
CA PRO A 524 -15.26 34.42 13.15
C PRO A 524 -16.42 33.43 12.88
N LEU A 525 -17.17 33.63 11.79
CA LEU A 525 -18.26 32.74 11.39
C LEU A 525 -17.76 31.35 10.99
N MET A 526 -16.62 31.26 10.29
CA MET A 526 -16.02 29.97 9.94
C MET A 526 -15.56 29.19 11.19
N TYR A 527 -15.01 29.87 12.20
CA TYR A 527 -14.66 29.25 13.48
C TYR A 527 -15.90 28.76 14.24
N ALA A 528 -16.95 29.58 14.29
CA ALA A 528 -18.23 29.20 14.90
C ALA A 528 -18.85 27.98 14.19
N ALA A 529 -18.80 27.97 12.85
CA ALA A 529 -19.29 26.88 12.03
C ALA A 529 -18.48 25.58 12.19
N ALA A 530 -17.16 25.66 12.38
CA ALA A 530 -16.32 24.50 12.68
C ALA A 530 -16.55 23.98 14.12
N ALA A 531 -16.78 24.87 15.08
CA ALA A 531 -17.07 24.52 16.47
C ALA A 531 -18.47 23.91 16.67
N GLY A 532 -19.41 24.20 15.76
CA GLY A 532 -20.80 23.76 15.88
C GLY A 532 -21.63 24.61 16.84
N ASP A 533 -21.20 25.84 17.12
CA ASP A 533 -21.88 26.74 18.05
C ASP A 533 -23.03 27.48 17.32
N GLU A 534 -24.22 26.90 17.39
CA GLU A 534 -25.44 27.43 16.76
C GLU A 534 -25.77 28.86 17.22
N ALA A 535 -25.60 29.15 18.51
CA ALA A 535 -25.93 30.45 19.09
C ALA A 535 -24.94 31.52 18.60
N LEU A 536 -23.65 31.17 18.53
CA LEU A 536 -22.62 32.05 18.00
C LEU A 536 -22.81 32.30 16.50
N VAL A 537 -23.14 31.26 15.72
CA VAL A 537 -23.46 31.39 14.30
C VAL A 537 -24.64 32.33 14.09
N GLN A 538 -25.74 32.14 14.82
CA GLN A 538 -26.91 33.01 14.71
C GLN A 538 -26.58 34.47 15.06
N MET A 539 -25.84 34.70 16.15
CA MET A 539 -25.41 36.04 16.56
C MET A 539 -24.55 36.72 15.48
N LEU A 540 -23.62 35.99 14.85
CA LEU A 540 -22.77 36.54 13.79
C LEU A 540 -23.55 36.83 12.50
N ILE A 541 -24.54 36.00 12.15
CA ILE A 541 -25.46 36.25 11.03
C ILE A 541 -26.29 37.51 11.29
N GLU A 542 -26.83 37.67 12.51
CA GLU A 542 -27.56 38.87 12.93
C GLU A 542 -26.68 40.13 12.94
N ALA A 543 -25.39 39.98 13.21
CA ALA A 543 -24.39 41.05 13.14
C ALA A 543 -23.95 41.40 11.70
N GLY A 544 -24.49 40.74 10.67
CA GLY A 544 -24.19 41.03 9.27
C GLY A 544 -22.97 40.29 8.70
N ALA A 545 -22.62 39.12 9.24
CA ALA A 545 -21.56 38.29 8.68
C ALA A 545 -21.90 37.79 7.27
N HIS A 546 -20.93 37.88 6.35
CA HIS A 546 -21.09 37.37 4.99
C HIS A 546 -20.91 35.85 4.95
N LEU A 547 -21.95 35.14 4.51
CA LEU A 547 -21.99 33.68 4.50
C LEU A 547 -21.04 33.05 3.49
N ASN A 548 -20.85 33.69 2.33
CA ASN A 548 -20.13 33.14 1.18
C ASN A 548 -18.69 33.67 1.05
N LEU A 549 -18.12 34.22 2.14
CA LEU A 549 -16.71 34.60 2.14
C LEU A 549 -15.84 33.34 2.04
N GLN A 550 -14.87 33.39 1.15
CA GLN A 550 -13.92 32.30 0.92
C GLN A 550 -12.62 32.56 1.65
N VAL A 551 -12.03 31.49 2.18
CA VAL A 551 -10.65 31.53 2.68
C VAL A 551 -9.71 31.82 1.50
N PRO A 552 -8.94 32.92 1.52
CA PRO A 552 -8.07 33.31 0.41
C PRO A 552 -6.90 32.34 0.25
N GLY A 553 -6.24 32.38 -0.91
CA GLY A 553 -4.95 31.71 -1.09
C GLY A 553 -3.86 32.26 -0.15
N CYS A 554 -2.77 31.50 0.04
CA CYS A 554 -1.62 31.97 0.82
C CYS A 554 -1.09 33.29 0.24
N SER A 555 -1.02 34.33 1.06
CA SER A 555 -0.54 35.66 0.66
C SER A 555 0.36 36.25 1.74
N ALA A 556 1.02 37.37 1.46
CA ALA A 556 1.80 38.08 2.49
C ALA A 556 0.92 38.57 3.66
N ARG A 557 -0.39 38.77 3.44
CA ARG A 557 -1.36 39.15 4.48
C ARG A 557 -1.86 37.95 5.29
N HIS A 558 -1.96 36.77 4.67
CA HIS A 558 -2.39 35.53 5.29
C HIS A 558 -1.33 34.44 5.04
N PRO A 559 -0.19 34.49 5.76
CA PRO A 559 0.93 33.58 5.51
C PRO A 559 0.68 32.17 6.03
N SER A 560 -0.26 32.01 6.95
CA SER A 560 -0.47 30.74 7.67
C SER A 560 -1.61 29.89 7.10
N VAL A 561 -2.32 30.35 6.06
CA VAL A 561 -3.45 29.63 5.44
C VAL A 561 -3.09 28.18 5.10
N HIS A 562 -3.89 27.26 5.62
CA HIS A 562 -3.76 25.84 5.29
C HIS A 562 -4.22 25.57 3.84
N PRO A 563 -3.48 24.78 3.02
CA PRO A 563 -3.88 24.54 1.62
C PRO A 563 -5.23 23.87 1.48
N GLY A 564 -5.55 23.00 2.43
CA GLY A 564 -6.80 22.25 2.41
C GLY A 564 -8.02 23.12 2.69
N SER A 565 -7.86 24.25 3.38
CA SER A 565 -8.98 25.14 3.73
C SER A 565 -9.18 26.28 2.74
N ARG A 566 -8.39 26.36 1.66
CA ARG A 566 -8.52 27.42 0.66
C ARG A 566 -9.86 27.31 -0.07
N CYS A 567 -10.44 28.45 -0.42
CA CYS A 567 -11.74 28.55 -1.10
C CYS A 567 -12.91 27.96 -0.30
N TRP A 568 -12.69 27.51 0.93
CA TRP A 568 -13.74 27.05 1.82
C TRP A 568 -14.53 28.23 2.36
N VAL A 569 -15.80 27.93 2.65
CA VAL A 569 -16.83 28.83 3.12
C VAL A 569 -17.36 28.31 4.46
N ALA A 570 -18.06 29.13 5.25
CA ALA A 570 -18.66 28.70 6.52
C ALA A 570 -19.46 27.38 6.40
N LEU A 571 -20.23 27.21 5.32
CA LEU A 571 -20.99 25.97 5.06
C LEU A 571 -20.07 24.75 4.93
N THR A 572 -18.95 24.85 4.20
CA THR A 572 -18.00 23.73 4.06
C THR A 572 -17.39 23.32 5.40
N PHE A 573 -17.15 24.26 6.33
CA PHE A 573 -16.65 23.94 7.67
C PHE A 573 -17.71 23.24 8.54
N ALA A 574 -18.98 23.65 8.45
CA ALA A 574 -20.08 22.98 9.14
C ALA A 574 -20.26 21.55 8.63
N VAL A 575 -20.23 21.36 7.31
CA VAL A 575 -20.32 20.02 6.68
C VAL A 575 -19.13 19.15 7.05
N LEU A 576 -17.92 19.70 7.07
CA LEU A 576 -16.70 18.99 7.42
C LEU A 576 -16.77 18.33 8.81
N HIS A 577 -17.31 19.07 9.78
CA HIS A 577 -17.42 18.62 11.18
C HIS A 577 -18.75 17.93 11.50
N SER A 578 -19.61 17.70 10.49
CA SER A 578 -20.94 17.06 10.65
C SER A 578 -21.95 17.86 11.49
N HIS A 579 -21.84 19.18 11.53
CA HIS A 579 -22.77 20.04 12.26
C HIS A 579 -24.03 20.31 11.44
N LEU A 580 -24.97 19.36 11.48
CA LEU A 580 -26.19 19.39 10.67
C LEU A 580 -27.07 20.63 10.93
N SER A 581 -27.22 21.02 12.19
CA SER A 581 -28.01 22.19 12.60
C SER A 581 -27.41 23.50 12.11
N VAL A 582 -26.09 23.67 12.23
CA VAL A 582 -25.39 24.83 11.68
C VAL A 582 -25.50 24.87 10.15
N ALA A 583 -25.36 23.73 9.47
CA ALA A 583 -25.54 23.66 8.02
C ALA A 583 -26.97 24.03 7.59
N GLN A 584 -27.99 23.59 8.33
CA GLN A 584 -29.39 24.00 8.14
C GLN A 584 -29.55 25.52 8.27
N LEU A 585 -29.06 26.11 9.37
CA LEU A 585 -29.14 27.56 9.60
C LEU A 585 -28.46 28.36 8.49
N LEU A 586 -27.28 27.93 8.03
CA LEU A 586 -26.55 28.61 6.95
C LEU A 586 -27.30 28.52 5.61
N LEU A 587 -27.88 27.36 5.27
CA LEU A 587 -28.65 27.18 4.04
C LEU A 587 -29.99 27.94 4.08
N GLU A 588 -30.67 27.97 5.22
CA GLU A 588 -31.88 28.77 5.43
C GLU A 588 -31.60 30.27 5.35
N ALA A 589 -30.43 30.72 5.80
CA ALA A 589 -29.97 32.10 5.68
C ALA A 589 -29.51 32.47 4.25
N GLY A 590 -29.53 31.54 3.30
CA GLY A 590 -29.20 31.78 1.90
C GLY A 590 -27.73 31.59 1.53
N ALA A 591 -26.97 30.79 2.28
CA ALA A 591 -25.64 30.35 1.86
C ALA A 591 -25.70 29.55 0.55
N ASP A 592 -24.67 29.69 -0.29
CA ASP A 592 -24.59 28.91 -1.53
C ASP A 592 -24.36 27.42 -1.22
N VAL A 593 -25.17 26.55 -1.83
CA VAL A 593 -25.18 25.10 -1.60
C VAL A 593 -23.90 24.45 -2.12
N GLU A 594 -23.32 25.00 -3.19
CA GLU A 594 -22.03 24.58 -3.74
C GLU A 594 -20.85 25.25 -3.00
N GLY A 595 -21.14 26.13 -2.04
CA GLY A 595 -20.18 26.86 -1.22
C GLY A 595 -19.48 27.96 -2.01
N GLY A 596 -18.32 27.63 -2.60
CA GLY A 596 -17.47 28.57 -3.32
C GLY A 596 -16.80 27.99 -4.57
N ALA A 597 -17.07 26.72 -4.89
CA ALA A 597 -16.38 25.97 -5.93
C ALA A 597 -16.58 26.52 -7.36
N LEU A 598 -17.58 27.37 -7.57
CA LEU A 598 -17.94 27.95 -8.87
C LEU A 598 -17.42 29.38 -9.09
N LEU A 599 -16.86 30.03 -8.06
CA LEU A 599 -16.71 31.49 -8.05
C LEU A 599 -15.37 32.02 -8.58
N ASP A 600 -14.31 31.20 -8.69
CA ASP A 600 -13.04 31.65 -9.25
C ASP A 600 -12.43 30.65 -10.24
N GLY A 601 -12.27 31.11 -11.50
CA GLY A 601 -11.57 30.40 -12.57
C GLY A 601 -10.04 30.36 -12.41
N GLN A 602 -9.52 30.50 -11.19
CA GLN A 602 -8.10 30.43 -10.90
C GLN A 602 -7.76 29.31 -9.90
N GLU A 603 -7.05 28.31 -10.42
CA GLU A 603 -5.97 27.59 -9.74
C GLU A 603 -6.22 27.13 -8.27
N THR A 604 -7.35 26.51 -7.88
CA THR A 604 -7.41 25.81 -6.56
C THR A 604 -8.44 24.66 -6.49
N SER A 605 -8.04 23.58 -5.82
CA SER A 605 -8.78 22.33 -5.55
C SER A 605 -9.86 22.46 -4.45
N ALA A 606 -11.00 23.07 -4.74
CA ALA A 606 -12.09 23.18 -3.76
C ALA A 606 -13.07 21.99 -3.87
N GLU A 607 -13.09 21.07 -2.91
CA GLU A 607 -14.12 20.03 -2.84
C GLU A 607 -15.49 20.65 -2.51
N THR A 608 -16.57 20.27 -3.20
CA THR A 608 -17.91 20.80 -2.89
C THR A 608 -18.42 20.27 -1.55
N PRO A 609 -19.32 20.98 -0.85
CA PRO A 609 -19.97 20.47 0.36
C PRO A 609 -20.56 19.07 0.19
N LEU A 610 -21.17 18.80 -0.99
CA LEU A 610 -21.74 17.49 -1.30
C LEU A 610 -20.67 16.40 -1.44
N GLN A 611 -19.55 16.68 -2.12
CA GLN A 611 -18.42 15.75 -2.23
C GLN A 611 -17.81 15.44 -0.86
N LEU A 612 -17.67 16.45 0.00
CA LEU A 612 -17.19 16.30 1.38
C LEU A 612 -18.10 15.37 2.19
N ALA A 613 -19.41 15.61 2.18
CA ALA A 613 -20.39 14.79 2.88
C ALA A 613 -20.44 13.34 2.34
N ALA A 614 -20.31 13.18 1.02
CA ALA A 614 -20.30 11.88 0.37
C ALA A 614 -19.06 11.04 0.70
N ALA A 615 -17.87 11.66 0.76
CA ALA A 615 -16.65 11.00 1.19
C ALA A 615 -16.71 10.61 2.68
N ALA A 616 -17.30 11.48 3.52
CA ALA A 616 -17.39 11.28 4.96
C ALA A 616 -18.42 10.25 5.42
N GLY A 617 -19.43 9.93 4.59
CA GLY A 617 -20.48 9.00 4.99
C GLY A 617 -21.69 9.67 5.66
N TYR A 618 -21.81 11.00 5.61
CA TYR A 618 -22.87 11.75 6.28
C TYR A 618 -24.19 11.73 5.49
N TYR A 619 -24.95 10.65 5.62
CA TYR A 619 -26.20 10.43 4.87
C TYR A 619 -27.24 11.56 5.01
N GLU A 620 -27.45 12.06 6.24
CA GLU A 620 -28.41 13.13 6.51
C GLU A 620 -27.96 14.46 5.90
N MET A 621 -26.67 14.78 6.00
CA MET A 621 -26.07 15.96 5.37
C MET A 621 -26.14 15.90 3.85
N VAL A 622 -25.88 14.74 3.24
CA VAL A 622 -26.07 14.53 1.79
C VAL A 622 -27.52 14.75 1.41
N SER A 623 -28.47 14.24 2.19
CA SER A 623 -29.89 14.42 1.91
C SER A 623 -30.31 15.89 2.00
N LEU A 624 -29.81 16.63 2.99
CA LEU A 624 -30.02 18.07 3.15
C LEU A 624 -29.50 18.86 1.94
N LEU A 625 -28.23 18.66 1.58
CA LEU A 625 -27.61 19.38 0.46
C LEU A 625 -28.34 19.09 -0.86
N LEU A 626 -28.73 17.84 -1.09
CA LEU A 626 -29.51 17.46 -2.27
C LEU A 626 -30.92 18.08 -2.28
N THR A 627 -31.59 18.23 -1.12
CA THR A 627 -32.90 18.91 -1.05
C THR A 627 -32.81 20.40 -1.36
N HIS A 628 -31.67 21.03 -1.09
CA HIS A 628 -31.41 22.42 -1.44
C HIS A 628 -30.84 22.60 -2.86
N GLY A 629 -30.73 21.52 -3.66
CA GLY A 629 -30.40 21.60 -5.08
C GLY A 629 -28.93 21.36 -5.46
N ALA A 630 -28.14 20.72 -4.59
CA ALA A 630 -26.74 20.38 -4.89
C ALA A 630 -26.61 19.47 -6.12
N ASP A 631 -25.65 19.75 -7.01
CA ASP A 631 -25.40 18.97 -8.23
C ASP A 631 -24.38 17.83 -7.99
N PRO A 632 -24.77 16.55 -8.09
CA PRO A 632 -23.88 15.42 -7.86
C PRO A 632 -22.87 15.18 -8.99
N LEU A 633 -23.07 15.78 -10.16
CA LEU A 633 -22.19 15.65 -11.32
C LEU A 633 -21.16 16.79 -11.42
N LEU A 634 -21.22 17.77 -10.52
CA LEU A 634 -20.29 18.89 -10.51
C LEU A 634 -18.86 18.39 -10.33
N ARG A 635 -18.03 18.63 -11.34
CA ARG A 635 -16.60 18.36 -11.32
C ARG A 635 -15.91 19.64 -10.88
N VAL A 636 -15.07 19.56 -9.85
CA VAL A 636 -14.22 20.69 -9.49
C VAL A 636 -12.83 20.42 -10.03
N HIS A 637 -12.37 21.30 -10.91
CA HIS A 637 -11.03 21.25 -11.47
C HIS A 637 -10.00 21.45 -10.37
N HIS A 638 -9.10 20.48 -10.20
CA HIS A 638 -7.94 20.66 -9.34
C HIS A 638 -6.95 21.57 -10.06
N GLY A 639 -6.97 22.87 -9.71
CA GLY A 639 -6.16 23.88 -10.36
C GLY A 639 -4.64 23.62 -10.29
N ASN A 640 -4.03 23.43 -11.46
CA ASN A 640 -2.66 23.83 -11.83
C ASN A 640 -2.50 23.67 -13.37
N SER A 641 -3.03 24.63 -14.14
CA SER A 641 -3.12 24.59 -15.61
C SER A 641 -1.76 24.62 -16.34
N LEU A 642 -0.66 24.90 -15.63
CA LEU A 642 0.69 25.00 -16.22
C LEU A 642 1.65 23.91 -15.75
N THR A 643 1.22 23.00 -14.88
CA THR A 643 1.92 21.74 -14.60
C THR A 643 0.92 20.58 -14.61
N SER A 644 0.41 20.33 -15.81
CA SER A 644 -0.01 19.01 -16.32
C SER A 644 -1.44 18.55 -15.96
N PRO A 645 -2.17 17.90 -16.89
CA PRO A 645 -3.55 17.42 -16.73
C PRO A 645 -3.66 16.16 -15.82
N LEU A 646 -2.91 16.11 -14.72
CA LEU A 646 -2.59 14.87 -13.97
C LEU A 646 -3.45 14.63 -12.72
N TYR A 647 -4.32 15.57 -12.33
CA TYR A 647 -5.26 15.36 -11.22
C TYR A 647 -6.61 14.92 -11.79
N GLU A 648 -6.96 13.66 -11.57
CA GLU A 648 -8.25 13.10 -12.01
C GLU A 648 -9.38 13.79 -11.23
N ASP A 649 -10.29 14.49 -11.91
CA ASP A 649 -11.48 15.09 -11.31
C ASP A 649 -12.35 13.98 -10.68
N ILE A 650 -12.32 13.84 -9.35
CA ILE A 650 -13.12 12.84 -8.62
C ILE A 650 -14.54 13.39 -8.41
N ASN A 651 -15.53 12.69 -8.96
CA ASN A 651 -16.93 13.03 -8.80
C ASN A 651 -17.49 12.57 -7.43
N CYS A 652 -18.65 13.08 -7.04
CA CYS A 652 -19.34 12.69 -5.81
C CYS A 652 -19.64 11.17 -5.74
N PHE A 653 -20.06 10.56 -6.86
CA PHE A 653 -20.26 9.11 -6.98
C PHE A 653 -18.97 8.32 -6.69
N SER A 654 -17.83 8.79 -7.21
CA SER A 654 -16.54 8.15 -6.97
C SER A 654 -16.05 8.35 -5.54
N TYR A 655 -16.31 9.49 -4.89
CA TYR A 655 -16.01 9.64 -3.46
C TYR A 655 -16.81 8.65 -2.60
N ALA A 656 -18.12 8.54 -2.83
CA ALA A 656 -18.97 7.59 -2.12
C ALA A 656 -18.51 6.13 -2.36
N ALA A 657 -18.19 5.78 -3.59
CA ALA A 657 -17.73 4.43 -3.96
C ALA A 657 -16.32 4.11 -3.45
N ALA A 658 -15.41 5.09 -3.47
CA ALA A 658 -14.05 4.97 -2.96
C ALA A 658 -14.01 4.69 -1.46
N HIS A 659 -14.98 5.22 -0.70
CA HIS A 659 -15.10 5.00 0.75
C HIS A 659 -16.06 3.85 1.12
N GLY A 660 -16.71 3.21 0.15
CA GLY A 660 -17.65 2.11 0.42
C GLY A 660 -19.03 2.55 0.91
N HIS A 661 -19.39 3.83 0.78
CA HIS A 661 -20.66 4.39 1.27
C HIS A 661 -21.84 4.04 0.36
N ARG A 662 -22.26 2.77 0.41
CA ARG A 662 -23.36 2.20 -0.39
C ARG A 662 -24.68 2.98 -0.29
N ASN A 663 -25.06 3.38 0.93
CA ASN A 663 -26.33 4.10 1.16
C ASN A 663 -26.34 5.49 0.52
N ILE A 664 -25.20 6.16 0.53
CA ILE A 664 -25.02 7.46 -0.13
C ILE A 664 -25.08 7.28 -1.64
N LEU A 665 -24.39 6.27 -2.18
CA LEU A 665 -24.46 5.97 -3.61
C LEU A 665 -25.90 5.75 -4.08
N ARG A 666 -26.68 4.96 -3.35
CA ARG A 666 -28.11 4.77 -3.63
C ARG A 666 -28.89 6.08 -3.57
N ARG A 667 -28.63 6.93 -2.56
CA ARG A 667 -29.30 8.23 -2.42
C ARG A 667 -28.97 9.19 -3.58
N LEU A 668 -27.71 9.22 -4.01
CA LEU A 668 -27.27 10.00 -5.18
C LEU A 668 -27.91 9.48 -6.47
N LEU A 669 -28.09 8.17 -6.60
CA LEU A 669 -28.71 7.57 -7.77
C LEU A 669 -30.22 7.89 -7.90
N LEU A 670 -30.89 8.12 -6.78
CA LEU A 670 -32.32 8.49 -6.74
C LEU A 670 -32.60 9.92 -7.24
N GLN A 671 -31.58 10.77 -7.42
CA GLN A 671 -31.78 12.14 -7.89
C GLN A 671 -32.25 12.18 -9.37
N PRO A 672 -33.24 13.05 -9.69
CA PRO A 672 -33.77 13.19 -11.04
C PRO A 672 -32.68 13.69 -11.99
N GLN A 673 -32.65 13.12 -13.20
CA GLN A 673 -31.69 13.49 -14.24
C GLN A 673 -32.09 14.84 -14.84
N HIS A 674 -31.36 15.91 -14.52
CA HIS A 674 -31.44 17.13 -15.33
C HIS A 674 -30.64 16.90 -16.62
N ARG A 675 -31.35 16.81 -17.76
CA ARG A 675 -30.75 16.93 -19.10
C ARG A 675 -30.23 18.36 -19.28
N LYS A 676 -29.15 18.75 -18.60
CA LYS A 676 -28.35 19.87 -19.09
C LYS A 676 -27.65 19.33 -20.33
N GLU A 677 -27.99 19.91 -21.49
CA GLU A 677 -27.46 19.54 -22.80
C GLU A 677 -25.96 19.27 -22.70
N ASP A 678 -25.53 18.10 -23.17
CA ASP A 678 -24.15 17.64 -23.13
C ASP A 678 -23.27 18.61 -23.94
N ILE A 679 -22.73 19.66 -23.29
CA ILE A 679 -21.63 20.44 -23.86
C ILE A 679 -20.39 19.57 -23.75
N LEU A 680 -20.22 18.67 -24.73
CA LEU A 680 -18.98 17.91 -24.93
C LEU A 680 -17.82 18.90 -25.07
N SER A 681 -16.68 18.61 -24.44
CA SER A 681 -15.48 19.40 -24.67
C SER A 681 -15.02 19.23 -26.13
N LEU A 682 -14.33 20.22 -26.69
CA LEU A 682 -13.84 20.16 -28.08
C LEU A 682 -12.99 18.90 -28.34
N GLU A 683 -12.29 18.40 -27.32
CA GLU A 683 -11.52 17.15 -27.37
C GLU A 683 -12.42 15.91 -27.49
N GLU A 684 -13.57 15.87 -26.81
CA GLU A 684 -14.54 14.78 -26.92
C GLU A 684 -15.26 14.79 -28.28
N ILE A 685 -15.54 15.98 -28.82
CA ILE A 685 -16.12 16.13 -30.17
C ILE A 685 -15.13 15.66 -31.24
N LEU A 686 -13.83 15.93 -31.06
CA LEU A 686 -12.77 15.55 -32.01
C LEU A 686 -12.39 14.07 -31.90
N ALA A 687 -12.55 13.45 -30.73
CA ALA A 687 -12.21 12.04 -30.51
C ALA A 687 -13.28 11.07 -31.07
N GLU A 688 -14.53 11.52 -31.22
CA GLU A 688 -15.63 10.61 -31.60
C GLU A 688 -15.80 10.43 -33.09
N GLY A 689 -15.28 11.32 -33.94
CA GLY A 689 -15.63 11.29 -35.35
C GLY A 689 -17.15 11.51 -35.55
N VAL A 690 -17.56 11.83 -36.76
CA VAL A 690 -18.98 12.03 -37.05
C VAL A 690 -19.62 10.64 -37.17
N GLU A 691 -20.11 10.07 -36.07
CA GLU A 691 -21.12 9.01 -36.16
C GLU A 691 -22.46 9.69 -36.47
N GLU A 692 -22.98 9.46 -37.68
CA GLU A 692 -24.29 9.92 -38.11
C GLU A 692 -25.34 9.34 -37.15
N GLU A 693 -26.02 10.21 -36.41
CA GLU A 693 -27.19 9.83 -35.62
C GLU A 693 -28.27 9.33 -36.60
N GLU A 694 -28.45 8.01 -36.69
CA GLU A 694 -29.65 7.43 -37.28
C GLU A 694 -30.83 7.78 -36.37
N GLU A 695 -31.53 8.86 -36.73
CA GLU A 695 -32.81 9.27 -36.18
C GLU A 695 -33.88 8.20 -36.48
N ASP A 696 -34.10 7.28 -35.56
CA ASP A 696 -35.34 6.49 -35.52
C ASP A 696 -36.49 7.38 -35.01
N GLU A 697 -37.07 8.17 -35.91
CA GLU A 697 -38.40 8.76 -35.76
C GLU A 697 -39.48 7.68 -35.87
N GLU A 698 -40.02 7.12 -34.77
CA GLU A 698 -41.39 6.59 -34.79
C GLU A 698 -42.20 6.82 -33.50
N GLU A 699 -43.23 7.65 -33.70
CA GLU A 699 -44.59 7.64 -33.15
C GLU A 699 -44.89 8.06 -31.71
N VAL A 700 -45.28 9.34 -31.62
CA VAL A 700 -46.33 9.86 -30.72
C VAL A 700 -47.69 9.26 -31.10
N LYS A 701 -48.25 8.37 -30.27
CA LYS A 701 -49.71 8.18 -30.15
C LYS A 701 -50.14 8.02 -28.69
N SER A 702 -51.25 8.70 -28.38
CA SER A 702 -51.97 8.87 -27.11
C SER A 702 -52.50 7.56 -26.46
N PRO A 703 -52.98 7.61 -25.20
CA PRO A 703 -52.85 6.53 -24.22
C PRO A 703 -54.09 5.63 -24.14
N THR A 704 -53.97 4.36 -24.52
CA THR A 704 -54.80 3.27 -23.99
C THR A 704 -54.10 1.95 -24.25
N HIS A 705 -53.41 1.39 -23.26
CA HIS A 705 -53.39 -0.05 -22.95
C HIS A 705 -52.47 -0.27 -21.75
N HIS A 706 -53.04 -0.80 -20.67
CA HIS A 706 -52.29 -1.31 -19.51
C HIS A 706 -51.28 -2.38 -19.95
N PRO A 707 -50.02 -2.34 -19.49
CA PRO A 707 -49.17 -3.52 -19.52
C PRO A 707 -49.36 -4.32 -18.21
N ALA A 708 -49.61 -5.61 -18.38
CA ALA A 708 -49.59 -6.62 -17.32
C ALA A 708 -48.17 -6.75 -16.72
N PRO A 709 -48.05 -7.20 -15.46
CA PRO A 709 -46.76 -7.37 -14.80
C PRO A 709 -46.11 -8.65 -15.30
N ASN A 710 -44.90 -8.57 -15.84
CA ASN A 710 -43.81 -9.58 -15.77
C ASN A 710 -42.81 -9.39 -16.93
N SER A 711 -41.85 -8.49 -16.75
CA SER A 711 -40.54 -8.51 -17.40
C SER A 711 -39.53 -7.81 -16.48
N PRO A 712 -38.37 -8.41 -16.16
CA PRO A 712 -37.39 -7.75 -15.29
C PRO A 712 -36.61 -6.67 -16.04
N SER A 713 -36.34 -5.57 -15.31
CA SER A 713 -35.36 -4.51 -15.56
C SER A 713 -35.39 -3.78 -16.91
N VAL A 714 -36.24 -2.74 -17.02
CA VAL A 714 -35.93 -1.58 -17.86
C VAL A 714 -34.75 -0.86 -17.19
N VAL A 715 -33.53 -1.11 -17.66
CA VAL A 715 -32.33 -0.37 -17.23
C VAL A 715 -32.55 1.11 -17.59
N PRO A 716 -32.46 2.05 -16.63
CA PRO A 716 -32.61 3.46 -16.95
C PRO A 716 -31.53 3.85 -17.96
N ARG A 717 -31.88 4.43 -19.13
CA ARG A 717 -30.88 5.00 -20.04
C ARG A 717 -30.16 6.14 -19.28
N LEU A 718 -28.91 5.88 -18.88
CA LEU A 718 -28.06 6.85 -18.17
C LEU A 718 -27.43 7.81 -19.19
N CYS A 719 -27.35 9.10 -18.88
CA CYS A 719 -26.59 10.04 -19.72
C CYS A 719 -25.09 9.70 -19.73
N LYS A 720 -24.38 10.06 -20.79
CA LYS A 720 -22.97 9.74 -21.00
C LYS A 720 -22.07 10.28 -19.89
N ALA A 721 -22.31 11.50 -19.43
CA ALA A 721 -21.59 12.10 -18.30
C ALA A 721 -21.75 11.28 -17.00
N ARG A 722 -22.98 10.82 -16.72
CA ARG A 722 -23.27 9.97 -15.54
C ARG A 722 -22.71 8.57 -15.70
N MET A 723 -22.73 7.99 -16.90
CA MET A 723 -22.08 6.70 -17.19
C MET A 723 -20.56 6.79 -16.95
N LYS A 724 -19.88 7.84 -17.43
CA LYS A 724 -18.45 8.08 -17.16
C LYS A 724 -18.18 8.21 -15.66
N ALA A 725 -19.03 8.94 -14.92
CA ALA A 725 -18.91 9.08 -13.47
C ALA A 725 -19.09 7.74 -12.73
N LEU A 726 -20.03 6.90 -13.15
CA LEU A 726 -20.27 5.58 -12.56
C LEU A 726 -19.17 4.57 -12.93
N GLN A 727 -18.59 4.65 -14.13
CA GLN A 727 -17.41 3.86 -14.50
C GLN A 727 -16.21 4.23 -13.61
N GLN A 728 -15.98 5.53 -13.37
CA GLN A 728 -14.94 5.98 -12.44
C GLN A 728 -15.23 5.49 -11.02
N ALA A 729 -16.47 5.57 -10.54
CA ALA A 729 -16.87 5.02 -9.25
C ALA A 729 -16.60 3.51 -9.14
N SER A 730 -16.88 2.76 -10.21
CA SER A 730 -16.63 1.31 -10.25
C SER A 730 -15.13 0.99 -10.16
N TYR A 731 -14.27 1.77 -10.80
CA TYR A 731 -12.82 1.65 -10.68
C TYR A 731 -12.34 1.84 -9.23
N TYR A 732 -12.70 2.95 -8.58
CA TYR A 732 -12.30 3.21 -7.19
C TYR A 732 -12.82 2.17 -6.20
N SER A 733 -14.08 1.72 -6.36
CA SER A 733 -14.63 0.69 -5.47
C SER A 733 -13.93 -0.67 -5.63
N ALA A 734 -13.53 -1.05 -6.85
CA ALA A 734 -12.83 -2.31 -7.10
C ALA A 734 -11.40 -2.29 -6.55
N GLU A 735 -10.66 -1.23 -6.84
CA GLU A 735 -9.30 -0.99 -6.33
C GLU A 735 -9.24 -1.05 -4.79
N HIS A 736 -10.20 -0.43 -4.12
CA HIS A 736 -10.26 -0.42 -2.66
C HIS A 736 -10.93 -1.68 -2.08
N GLY A 737 -11.39 -2.62 -2.93
CA GLY A 737 -11.95 -3.90 -2.54
C GLY A 737 -13.39 -3.87 -2.00
N TYR A 738 -14.16 -2.82 -2.27
CA TYR A 738 -15.59 -2.72 -1.92
C TYR A 738 -16.46 -3.51 -2.91
N LEU A 739 -16.38 -4.84 -2.82
CA LEU A 739 -17.07 -5.77 -3.71
C LEU A 739 -18.59 -5.55 -3.78
N ASP A 740 -19.24 -5.23 -2.66
CA ASP A 740 -20.70 -5.01 -2.66
C ASP A 740 -21.09 -3.79 -3.51
N VAL A 741 -20.26 -2.74 -3.50
CA VAL A 741 -20.49 -1.52 -4.28
C VAL A 741 -20.22 -1.77 -5.77
N THR A 742 -19.15 -2.51 -6.10
CA THR A 742 -18.84 -2.84 -7.51
C THR A 742 -19.95 -3.66 -8.15
N MET A 743 -20.50 -4.63 -7.42
CA MET A 743 -21.60 -5.48 -7.89
C MET A 743 -22.89 -4.70 -8.10
N GLU A 744 -23.24 -3.76 -7.20
CA GLU A 744 -24.39 -2.88 -7.43
C GLU A 744 -24.22 -1.97 -8.65
N LEU A 745 -23.03 -1.41 -8.85
CA LEU A 745 -22.73 -0.62 -10.04
C LEU A 745 -22.89 -1.45 -11.33
N ARG A 746 -22.54 -2.74 -11.29
CA ARG A 746 -22.81 -3.68 -12.39
C ARG A 746 -24.30 -3.91 -12.59
N GLU A 747 -25.09 -4.13 -11.53
CA GLU A 747 -26.55 -4.30 -11.61
C GLU A 747 -27.26 -3.09 -12.24
N ILE A 748 -26.70 -1.89 -12.05
CA ILE A 748 -27.20 -0.63 -12.64
C ILE A 748 -26.87 -0.53 -14.15
N GLY A 749 -26.01 -1.40 -14.68
CA GLY A 749 -25.67 -1.46 -16.10
C GLY A 749 -24.29 -0.91 -16.47
N VAL A 750 -23.38 -0.70 -15.49
CA VAL A 750 -22.00 -0.32 -15.79
C VAL A 750 -21.25 -1.51 -16.44
N PRO A 751 -20.57 -1.32 -17.58
CA PRO A 751 -19.82 -2.39 -18.24
C PRO A 751 -18.58 -2.79 -17.44
N TRP A 752 -18.19 -4.06 -17.50
CA TRP A 752 -16.94 -4.53 -16.93
C TRP A 752 -15.76 -3.96 -17.71
N ARG A 753 -14.80 -3.37 -16.99
CA ARG A 753 -13.42 -3.25 -17.47
C ARG A 753 -12.63 -4.41 -16.90
N LEU A 754 -11.66 -4.91 -17.66
CA LEU A 754 -10.87 -6.09 -17.27
C LEU A 754 -10.21 -5.95 -15.89
N HIS A 755 -9.59 -4.80 -15.62
CA HIS A 755 -8.97 -4.52 -14.34
C HIS A 755 -9.98 -4.60 -13.17
N ILE A 756 -11.14 -3.95 -13.32
CA ILE A 756 -12.22 -3.94 -12.32
C ILE A 756 -12.76 -5.34 -12.07
N TRP A 757 -12.95 -6.12 -13.14
CA TRP A 757 -13.37 -7.51 -13.05
C TRP A 757 -12.34 -8.37 -12.31
N LEU A 758 -11.05 -8.21 -12.63
CA LEU A 758 -9.97 -8.99 -12.04
C LEU A 758 -9.81 -8.69 -10.54
N GLU A 759 -9.83 -7.42 -10.14
CA GLU A 759 -9.81 -7.05 -8.72
C GLU A 759 -11.04 -7.56 -7.98
N SER A 760 -12.23 -7.48 -8.61
CA SER A 760 -13.46 -8.02 -8.02
C SER A 760 -13.38 -9.53 -7.82
N LEU A 761 -12.81 -10.27 -8.78
CA LEU A 761 -12.59 -11.71 -8.69
C LEU A 761 -11.59 -12.05 -7.57
N ARG A 762 -10.47 -11.32 -7.50
CA ARG A 762 -9.46 -11.50 -6.46
C ARG A 762 -10.06 -11.24 -5.07
N ARG A 763 -10.87 -10.19 -4.92
CA ARG A 763 -11.54 -9.89 -3.65
C ARG A 763 -12.62 -10.91 -3.29
N ALA A 764 -13.42 -11.36 -4.26
CA ALA A 764 -14.42 -12.40 -4.03
C ALA A 764 -13.79 -13.72 -3.55
N ARG A 765 -12.62 -14.08 -4.10
CA ARG A 765 -11.82 -15.22 -3.64
C ARG A 765 -11.32 -15.04 -2.20
N GLN A 766 -10.76 -13.87 -1.88
CA GLN A 766 -10.29 -13.58 -0.52
C GLN A 766 -11.40 -13.66 0.53
N LEU A 767 -12.63 -13.27 0.16
CA LEU A 767 -13.81 -13.34 1.02
C LEU A 767 -14.53 -14.70 0.97
N CYS A 768 -14.02 -15.67 0.20
CA CYS A 768 -14.63 -16.99 -0.02
C CYS A 768 -16.12 -16.90 -0.43
N ARG A 769 -16.48 -15.96 -1.31
CA ARG A 769 -17.86 -15.78 -1.80
C ARG A 769 -18.07 -16.48 -3.13
N ASP A 770 -18.32 -17.78 -3.07
CA ASP A 770 -18.41 -18.65 -4.26
C ASP A 770 -19.52 -18.22 -5.24
N GLU A 771 -20.67 -17.75 -4.74
CA GLU A 771 -21.77 -17.27 -5.60
C GLU A 771 -21.35 -16.08 -6.49
N VAL A 772 -20.59 -15.14 -5.92
CA VAL A 772 -20.09 -13.96 -6.65
C VAL A 772 -19.00 -14.38 -7.62
N ILE A 773 -18.13 -15.34 -7.24
CA ILE A 773 -17.12 -15.91 -8.14
C ILE A 773 -17.78 -16.53 -9.36
N VAL A 774 -18.82 -17.36 -9.16
CA VAL A 774 -19.56 -17.98 -10.27
C VAL A 774 -20.17 -16.91 -11.17
N PHE A 775 -20.80 -15.88 -10.61
CA PHE A 775 -21.36 -14.76 -11.38
C PHE A 775 -20.29 -14.02 -12.20
N LEU A 776 -19.15 -13.67 -11.59
CA LEU A 776 -18.07 -12.97 -12.27
C LEU A 776 -17.50 -13.81 -13.41
N LEU A 777 -17.30 -15.11 -13.20
CA LEU A 777 -16.82 -16.02 -14.23
C LEU A 777 -17.83 -16.20 -15.38
N THR A 778 -19.14 -16.18 -15.09
CA THR A 778 -20.18 -16.23 -16.15
C THR A 778 -20.21 -14.98 -17.01
N GLU A 779 -19.90 -13.82 -16.43
CA GLU A 779 -19.94 -12.53 -17.11
C GLU A 779 -18.64 -12.19 -17.86
N PHE A 780 -17.57 -12.99 -17.72
CA PHE A 780 -16.29 -12.76 -18.41
C PHE A 780 -16.42 -12.53 -19.93
N PRO A 781 -17.28 -13.25 -20.68
CA PRO A 781 -17.46 -13.02 -22.12
C PRO A 781 -17.98 -11.62 -22.49
N SER A 782 -18.44 -10.83 -21.51
CA SER A 782 -18.81 -9.42 -21.74
C SER A 782 -17.62 -8.50 -21.93
N ILE A 783 -16.40 -8.94 -21.59
CA ILE A 783 -15.16 -8.21 -21.79
C ILE A 783 -14.63 -8.51 -23.20
N ARG A 784 -14.40 -7.48 -24.01
CA ARG A 784 -13.93 -7.66 -25.39
C ARG A 784 -12.46 -8.08 -25.41
N SER A 785 -12.05 -8.86 -26.42
CA SER A 785 -10.66 -9.29 -26.59
C SER A 785 -9.67 -8.14 -26.83
N GLU A 786 -10.17 -7.00 -27.31
CA GLU A 786 -9.41 -5.75 -27.50
C GLU A 786 -9.02 -5.11 -26.16
N ASP A 787 -9.78 -5.37 -25.09
CA ASP A 787 -9.56 -4.83 -23.75
C ASP A 787 -8.60 -5.69 -22.91
N TYR A 788 -8.00 -6.73 -23.51
CA TYR A 788 -7.05 -7.60 -22.83
C TYR A 788 -5.76 -6.87 -22.48
N SER A 789 -5.59 -6.54 -21.20
CA SER A 789 -4.43 -5.87 -20.63
C SER A 789 -3.32 -6.87 -20.29
N PRO A 790 -2.05 -6.44 -20.22
CA PRO A 790 -0.95 -7.31 -19.80
C PRO A 790 -1.13 -7.86 -18.37
N GLU A 791 -1.97 -7.23 -17.54
CA GLU A 791 -2.27 -7.71 -16.19
C GLU A 791 -3.01 -9.06 -16.18
N LEU A 792 -3.80 -9.35 -17.22
CA LEU A 792 -4.44 -10.65 -17.39
C LEU A 792 -3.39 -11.74 -17.56
N LEU A 793 -2.31 -11.47 -18.30
CA LEU A 793 -1.23 -12.43 -18.54
C LEU A 793 -0.36 -12.63 -17.30
N SER A 794 0.02 -11.53 -16.63
CA SER A 794 0.95 -11.60 -15.51
C SER A 794 0.31 -12.05 -14.20
N SER A 795 -0.97 -11.73 -13.98
CA SER A 795 -1.62 -11.94 -12.68
C SER A 795 -2.99 -12.62 -12.78
N GLY A 796 -3.76 -12.35 -13.84
CA GLY A 796 -5.11 -12.88 -13.98
C GLY A 796 -5.16 -14.38 -14.25
N ILE A 797 -4.40 -14.85 -15.23
CA ILE A 797 -4.31 -16.26 -15.60
C ILE A 797 -3.71 -17.10 -14.45
N PRO A 798 -2.57 -16.71 -13.84
CA PRO A 798 -2.05 -17.43 -12.65
C PRO A 798 -3.06 -17.47 -11.49
N LEU A 799 -3.81 -16.39 -11.26
CA LEU A 799 -4.87 -16.37 -10.25
C LEU A 799 -5.97 -17.39 -10.57
N MET A 800 -6.42 -17.46 -11.82
CA MET A 800 -7.46 -18.40 -12.25
C MET A 800 -7.00 -19.86 -12.22
N PHE A 801 -5.75 -20.16 -12.58
CA PHE A 801 -5.18 -21.51 -12.48
C PHE A 801 -5.02 -21.93 -11.01
N SER A 802 -4.51 -21.04 -10.15
CA SER A 802 -4.49 -21.34 -8.71
C SER A 802 -5.90 -21.48 -8.12
N MET A 803 -6.93 -20.81 -8.67
CA MET A 803 -8.33 -21.07 -8.30
C MET A 803 -8.77 -22.47 -8.75
N LEU A 804 -8.41 -22.88 -9.98
CA LEU A 804 -8.72 -24.21 -10.51
C LEU A 804 -8.14 -25.31 -9.61
N GLU A 805 -6.89 -25.17 -9.17
CA GLU A 805 -6.20 -26.13 -8.30
C GLU A 805 -6.77 -26.17 -6.87
N THR A 806 -7.22 -25.03 -6.35
CA THR A 806 -7.70 -24.93 -4.96
C THR A 806 -9.19 -25.15 -4.81
N SER A 807 -9.98 -24.94 -5.87
CA SER A 807 -11.43 -25.05 -5.85
C SER A 807 -11.88 -26.51 -5.77
N LYS A 808 -12.82 -26.78 -4.86
CA LYS A 808 -13.52 -28.08 -4.76
C LYS A 808 -14.90 -28.05 -5.42
N ASP A 809 -15.39 -26.87 -5.77
CA ASP A 809 -16.70 -26.68 -6.40
C ASP A 809 -16.61 -26.88 -7.91
N TYR A 810 -17.27 -27.94 -8.37
CA TYR A 810 -17.34 -28.30 -9.79
C TYR A 810 -17.96 -27.19 -10.65
N VAL A 811 -18.87 -26.37 -10.11
CA VAL A 811 -19.48 -25.26 -10.86
C VAL A 811 -18.42 -24.20 -11.19
N VAL A 812 -17.58 -23.85 -10.22
CA VAL A 812 -16.48 -22.90 -10.40
C VAL A 812 -15.46 -23.46 -11.41
N THR A 813 -15.06 -24.73 -11.27
CA THR A 813 -14.14 -25.39 -12.20
C THR A 813 -14.67 -25.39 -13.64
N LYS A 814 -15.97 -25.69 -13.82
CA LYS A 814 -16.62 -25.70 -15.14
C LYS A 814 -16.67 -24.31 -15.77
N ARG A 815 -16.94 -23.26 -14.97
CA ARG A 815 -16.92 -21.88 -15.45
C ARG A 815 -15.50 -21.40 -15.78
N LEU A 816 -14.50 -21.73 -14.96
CA LEU A 816 -13.10 -21.42 -15.26
C LEU A 816 -12.65 -22.04 -16.59
N ALA A 817 -13.00 -23.31 -16.84
CA ALA A 817 -12.72 -23.95 -18.12
C ALA A 817 -13.39 -23.26 -19.32
N SER A 818 -14.64 -22.83 -19.16
CA SER A 818 -15.31 -22.02 -20.18
C SER A 818 -14.59 -20.71 -20.45
N VAL A 819 -14.03 -20.06 -19.41
CA VAL A 819 -13.23 -18.85 -19.57
C VAL A 819 -11.92 -19.15 -20.30
N PHE A 820 -11.19 -20.22 -19.92
CA PHE A 820 -9.94 -20.59 -20.60
C PHE A 820 -10.15 -20.92 -22.08
N SER A 821 -11.22 -21.64 -22.41
CA SER A 821 -11.58 -21.91 -23.81
C SER A 821 -11.97 -20.64 -24.57
N HIS A 822 -12.63 -19.69 -23.92
CA HIS A 822 -12.92 -18.38 -24.50
C HIS A 822 -11.63 -17.57 -24.76
N CYS A 823 -10.71 -17.53 -23.79
CA CYS A 823 -9.42 -16.85 -23.92
C CYS A 823 -8.53 -17.45 -25.02
N PHE A 824 -8.56 -18.77 -25.21
CA PHE A 824 -7.79 -19.43 -26.27
C PHE A 824 -8.35 -19.14 -27.68
N GLY A 825 -9.66 -18.92 -27.77
CA GLY A 825 -10.36 -18.56 -29.01
C GLY A 825 -10.65 -19.74 -29.95
N SER A 826 -11.39 -19.46 -31.01
CA SER A 826 -11.79 -20.46 -32.02
C SER A 826 -10.69 -20.79 -33.05
N SER A 827 -9.57 -20.07 -33.00
CA SER A 827 -8.44 -20.25 -33.90
C SER A 827 -7.78 -21.64 -33.76
N PRO A 828 -7.39 -22.31 -34.85
CA PRO A 828 -6.77 -23.62 -34.78
C PRO A 828 -5.40 -23.56 -34.07
N VAL A 829 -5.10 -24.60 -33.30
CA VAL A 829 -3.80 -24.78 -32.63
C VAL A 829 -2.68 -24.74 -33.68
N PRO A 830 -1.57 -24.01 -33.46
CA PRO A 830 -0.46 -23.93 -34.41
C PRO A 830 0.01 -25.32 -34.83
N PRO A 831 0.13 -25.61 -36.14
CA PRO A 831 0.60 -26.90 -36.60
C PRO A 831 2.10 -27.07 -36.29
N ASN A 832 2.51 -28.26 -35.85
CA ASN A 832 3.92 -28.50 -35.51
C ASN A 832 4.84 -28.22 -36.73
N PRO A 833 5.96 -27.51 -36.53
CA PRO A 833 6.84 -27.11 -37.62
C PRO A 833 7.45 -28.33 -38.32
N ARG A 834 7.37 -28.36 -39.66
CA ARG A 834 7.92 -29.45 -40.47
C ARG A 834 9.44 -29.32 -40.52
N MET A 835 10.14 -30.39 -40.13
CA MET A 835 11.59 -30.48 -40.28
C MET A 835 11.95 -30.74 -41.75
N THR A 836 12.99 -30.06 -42.25
CA THR A 836 13.55 -30.27 -43.58
C THR A 836 14.11 -31.69 -43.68
N ARG A 837 13.70 -32.42 -44.73
CA ARG A 837 14.12 -33.80 -45.00
C ARG A 837 15.64 -33.90 -45.03
N LEU A 838 16.25 -34.66 -44.12
CA LEU A 838 17.59 -35.21 -44.34
C LEU A 838 17.43 -36.50 -45.13
N SER A 839 17.40 -36.37 -46.45
CA SER A 839 17.29 -37.48 -47.38
C SER A 839 18.64 -38.19 -47.53
N LEU A 840 18.79 -39.37 -46.93
CA LEU A 840 19.53 -40.46 -47.56
C LEU A 840 18.47 -41.46 -48.03
N CYS A 841 17.90 -41.18 -49.20
CA CYS A 841 16.90 -42.05 -49.81
C CYS A 841 17.63 -43.30 -50.33
N SER A 842 17.34 -44.47 -49.76
CA SER A 842 17.73 -45.75 -50.34
C SER A 842 16.48 -46.60 -50.53
N ASP A 843 16.35 -47.20 -51.71
CA ASP A 843 15.13 -47.87 -52.17
C ASP A 843 14.58 -48.92 -51.19
N ILE A 844 13.24 -49.10 -51.20
CA ILE A 844 12.49 -50.10 -50.41
C ILE A 844 13.08 -51.52 -50.56
N HIS A 845 13.77 -51.79 -51.67
CA HIS A 845 14.41 -53.07 -51.99
C HIS A 845 15.52 -53.49 -50.99
N PHE A 846 16.09 -52.55 -50.24
CA PHE A 846 17.16 -52.84 -49.27
C PHE A 846 16.66 -53.19 -47.86
N LEU A 847 15.33 -53.18 -47.64
CA LEU A 847 14.71 -53.51 -46.36
C LEU A 847 14.63 -55.04 -46.17
N ASN A 848 15.27 -55.57 -45.11
CA ASN A 848 15.22 -56.99 -44.72
C ASN A 848 15.69 -57.97 -45.82
N ASN A 849 16.76 -57.62 -46.52
CA ASN A 849 17.39 -58.46 -47.53
C ASN A 849 18.61 -59.19 -46.95
N GLU A 850 18.62 -60.52 -47.03
CA GLU A 850 19.64 -61.41 -46.47
C GLU A 850 21.01 -61.28 -47.16
N GLU A 851 21.03 -60.91 -48.45
CA GLU A 851 22.27 -60.90 -49.24
C GLU A 851 23.15 -59.66 -49.02
N MET A 852 22.56 -58.55 -48.57
CA MET A 852 23.22 -57.22 -48.55
C MET A 852 23.34 -56.60 -47.15
N SER A 853 22.76 -57.24 -46.12
CA SER A 853 22.82 -56.78 -44.74
C SER A 853 24.11 -57.20 -44.02
N ASP A 854 24.64 -56.33 -43.18
CA ASP A 854 25.83 -56.56 -42.35
C ASP A 854 25.50 -56.77 -40.85
N VAL A 855 24.23 -56.63 -40.46
CA VAL A 855 23.73 -56.87 -39.08
C VAL A 855 22.45 -57.70 -39.09
N THR A 856 22.39 -58.69 -38.19
CA THR A 856 21.21 -59.53 -37.95
C THR A 856 20.68 -59.38 -36.53
N PHE A 857 19.38 -59.13 -36.42
CA PHE A 857 18.65 -59.02 -35.16
C PHE A 857 17.68 -60.18 -35.01
N MET A 858 17.46 -60.68 -33.78
CA MET A 858 16.32 -61.54 -33.49
C MET A 858 15.20 -60.72 -32.88
N VAL A 859 14.03 -60.74 -33.54
CA VAL A 859 12.80 -60.08 -33.08
C VAL A 859 11.68 -61.13 -33.12
N ASP A 860 11.05 -61.41 -31.98
CA ASP A 860 10.04 -62.47 -31.81
C ASP A 860 10.47 -63.84 -32.36
N GLY A 861 11.73 -64.22 -32.13
CA GLY A 861 12.27 -65.51 -32.58
C GLY A 861 12.52 -65.63 -34.09
N ARG A 862 12.44 -64.53 -34.86
CA ARG A 862 12.75 -64.49 -36.30
C ARG A 862 13.93 -63.56 -36.61
N PRO A 863 14.82 -63.93 -37.56
CA PRO A 863 15.92 -63.07 -37.97
C PRO A 863 15.42 -61.88 -38.80
N PHE A 864 15.96 -60.69 -38.52
CA PHE A 864 15.72 -59.44 -39.24
C PHE A 864 17.06 -58.85 -39.71
N PHE A 865 17.16 -58.54 -41.00
CA PHE A 865 18.39 -58.13 -41.69
C PHE A 865 18.45 -56.60 -41.89
N ALA A 866 19.54 -55.94 -41.46
CA ALA A 866 19.71 -54.49 -41.55
C ALA A 866 21.16 -54.04 -41.85
N HIS A 867 21.34 -52.76 -42.19
CA HIS A 867 22.64 -52.16 -42.52
C HIS A 867 23.21 -51.31 -41.37
N ARG A 868 24.46 -51.57 -40.96
CA ARG A 868 25.17 -50.95 -39.82
C ARG A 868 25.41 -49.47 -40.05
N VAL A 869 25.80 -49.09 -41.26
CA VAL A 869 26.07 -47.69 -41.62
C VAL A 869 24.84 -46.81 -41.47
N LEU A 870 23.66 -47.31 -41.86
CA LEU A 870 22.38 -46.61 -41.72
C LEU A 870 21.93 -46.50 -40.26
N LEU A 871 22.23 -47.50 -39.43
CA LEU A 871 21.93 -47.45 -37.99
C LEU A 871 22.86 -46.49 -37.23
N MET A 872 24.15 -46.46 -37.58
CA MET A 872 25.13 -45.55 -36.98
C MET A 872 24.92 -44.08 -37.41
N SER A 873 24.35 -43.84 -38.59
CA SER A 873 24.03 -42.49 -39.08
C SER A 873 22.69 -41.97 -38.54
N ALA A 874 21.75 -42.85 -38.18
CA ALA A 874 20.41 -42.47 -37.75
C ALA A 874 20.30 -41.97 -36.29
N SER A 875 21.17 -42.40 -35.37
CA SER A 875 21.08 -42.01 -33.94
C SER A 875 22.40 -42.23 -33.19
N GLU A 876 22.70 -41.37 -32.21
CA GLU A 876 23.83 -41.52 -31.29
C GLU A 876 23.66 -42.73 -30.35
N ARG A 877 22.43 -43.07 -29.96
CA ARG A 877 22.16 -44.27 -29.17
C ARG A 877 22.34 -45.55 -29.98
N SER A 878 21.98 -45.53 -31.26
CA SER A 878 22.26 -46.64 -32.18
C SER A 878 23.76 -46.79 -32.44
N ARG A 879 24.52 -45.69 -32.43
CA ARG A 879 25.99 -45.69 -32.52
C ARG A 879 26.63 -46.27 -31.26
N THR A 880 26.21 -45.86 -30.07
CA THR A 880 26.70 -46.42 -28.79
C THR A 880 26.30 -47.88 -28.59
N LEU A 881 25.11 -48.30 -29.04
CA LEU A 881 24.74 -49.72 -29.13
C LEU A 881 25.64 -50.45 -30.14
N ALA A 882 25.89 -49.91 -31.34
CA ALA A 882 26.80 -50.49 -32.33
C ALA A 882 28.27 -50.54 -31.87
N GLU A 883 28.69 -49.59 -31.02
CA GLU A 883 30.03 -49.54 -30.40
C GLU A 883 30.13 -50.48 -29.19
N MET A 884 29.10 -50.61 -28.34
CA MET A 884 29.00 -51.67 -27.33
C MET A 884 28.98 -53.06 -27.98
N ILE A 885 28.32 -53.19 -29.14
CA ILE A 885 28.33 -54.40 -29.97
C ILE A 885 29.76 -54.67 -30.47
N HIS A 886 30.59 -53.65 -30.73
CA HIS A 886 31.99 -53.83 -31.11
C HIS A 886 32.81 -54.55 -30.02
N LEU A 887 32.42 -54.46 -28.73
CA LEU A 887 33.04 -55.20 -27.63
C LEU A 887 32.59 -56.68 -27.58
N LEU A 888 31.38 -56.97 -28.05
CA LEU A 888 30.77 -58.31 -28.10
C LEU A 888 31.10 -59.09 -29.39
N VAL A 889 31.55 -58.40 -30.45
CA VAL A 889 31.83 -58.95 -31.80
C VAL A 889 33.04 -59.91 -31.85
N ILE A 890 33.81 -60.08 -30.77
CA ILE A 890 34.85 -61.14 -30.72
C ILE A 890 34.23 -62.55 -30.67
N ILE A 891 32.96 -62.68 -30.30
CA ILE A 891 32.24 -63.97 -30.28
C ILE A 891 30.98 -63.82 -31.13
N LYS A 892 30.90 -64.58 -32.21
CA LYS A 892 29.84 -64.59 -33.24
C LYS A 892 28.47 -64.96 -32.62
N ILE A 893 27.82 -64.02 -31.92
CA ILE A 893 26.54 -64.20 -31.24
C ILE A 893 25.46 -63.43 -31.99
N ILE A 894 24.38 -64.14 -32.32
CA ILE A 894 23.12 -63.60 -32.80
C ILE A 894 22.58 -62.63 -31.73
N ILE A 895 22.39 -61.36 -32.06
CA ILE A 895 21.88 -60.37 -31.11
C ILE A 895 20.40 -60.63 -30.85
N ASN A 896 20.10 -61.13 -29.65
CA ASN A 896 18.74 -61.34 -29.19
C ASN A 896 18.24 -60.08 -28.47
N LEU A 897 17.67 -59.15 -29.24
CA LEU A 897 17.13 -57.88 -28.74
C LEU A 897 16.00 -58.09 -27.72
N GLN A 898 15.36 -59.26 -27.73
CA GLN A 898 14.32 -59.67 -26.78
C GLN A 898 14.81 -59.63 -25.32
N LEU A 899 16.09 -59.89 -25.06
CA LEU A 899 16.68 -59.91 -23.71
C LEU A 899 17.08 -58.51 -23.19
N LEU A 900 17.18 -57.51 -24.06
CA LEU A 900 17.62 -56.15 -23.71
C LEU A 900 16.46 -55.13 -23.63
N MET A 901 15.29 -55.47 -24.17
CA MET A 901 14.23 -54.51 -24.53
C MET A 901 12.82 -54.84 -24.01
N GLY A 902 12.60 -56.01 -23.40
CA GLY A 902 11.27 -56.45 -22.93
C GLY A 902 10.24 -56.73 -24.05
N ASP A 903 8.98 -57.00 -23.67
CA ASP A 903 7.86 -57.40 -24.55
C ASP A 903 7.39 -56.33 -25.56
N PHE A 904 8.05 -55.16 -25.63
CA PHE A 904 7.67 -54.05 -26.50
C PHE A 904 8.08 -54.23 -27.96
N PHE A 905 9.00 -55.15 -28.26
CA PHE A 905 9.63 -55.26 -29.59
C PHE A 905 8.94 -56.29 -30.48
N LYS A 906 7.77 -55.94 -31.03
CA LYS A 906 7.06 -56.80 -32.01
C LYS A 906 7.64 -56.62 -33.42
N MET A 907 7.77 -57.72 -34.18
CA MET A 907 8.26 -57.71 -35.58
C MET A 907 7.64 -56.62 -36.46
N ARG A 908 6.34 -56.34 -36.28
CA ARG A 908 5.60 -55.32 -37.03
C ARG A 908 6.08 -53.89 -36.75
N LEU A 909 6.42 -53.57 -35.50
CA LEU A 909 6.92 -52.26 -35.09
C LEU A 909 8.36 -52.04 -35.59
N SER A 910 9.20 -53.07 -35.49
CA SER A 910 10.59 -53.06 -35.98
C SER A 910 10.66 -52.87 -37.50
N PHE A 911 9.77 -53.55 -38.24
CA PHE A 911 9.64 -53.36 -39.69
C PHE A 911 9.24 -51.93 -40.05
N MET A 912 8.30 -51.33 -39.31
CA MET A 912 7.84 -49.95 -39.56
C MET A 912 8.91 -48.90 -39.21
N MET A 913 9.64 -49.09 -38.11
CA MET A 913 10.79 -48.26 -37.75
C MET A 913 11.85 -48.31 -38.86
N MET A 914 12.22 -49.51 -39.31
CA MET A 914 13.21 -49.67 -40.38
C MET A 914 12.70 -49.15 -41.73
N LYS A 915 11.44 -49.37 -42.09
CA LYS A 915 10.85 -48.77 -43.30
C LYS A 915 10.98 -47.24 -43.31
N SER A 916 10.78 -46.59 -42.16
CA SER A 916 10.93 -45.14 -42.05
C SER A 916 12.38 -44.65 -42.18
N LEU A 917 13.36 -45.46 -41.74
CA LEU A 917 14.79 -45.16 -41.85
C LEU A 917 15.31 -45.27 -43.29
N TYR A 918 14.83 -46.24 -44.07
CA TYR A 918 15.27 -46.45 -45.46
C TYR A 918 14.56 -45.52 -46.44
N CYS A 919 13.24 -45.33 -46.28
CA CYS A 919 12.43 -44.62 -47.26
C CYS A 919 12.30 -43.11 -46.99
N GLY A 920 12.83 -42.61 -45.87
CA GLY A 920 12.77 -41.19 -45.50
C GLY A 920 11.35 -40.61 -45.40
N GLY A 921 10.33 -41.47 -45.30
CA GLY A 921 8.92 -41.07 -45.37
C GLY A 921 7.99 -42.03 -44.63
N THR A 922 6.89 -41.47 -44.13
CA THR A 922 5.83 -42.14 -43.37
C THR A 922 4.58 -42.42 -44.22
N GLU A 923 4.75 -42.56 -45.53
CA GLU A 923 3.71 -42.97 -46.47
C GLU A 923 3.35 -44.45 -46.19
N GLY A 924 2.36 -44.65 -45.32
CA GLY A 924 1.85 -45.98 -44.92
C GLY A 924 1.53 -46.18 -43.43
N LEU A 925 1.61 -45.14 -42.59
CA LEU A 925 1.09 -45.19 -41.21
C LEU A 925 -0.45 -45.06 -41.24
N ILE A 926 -1.16 -46.18 -41.34
CA ILE A 926 -2.62 -46.18 -41.55
C ILE A 926 -3.42 -46.19 -40.23
N CYS A 927 -2.86 -46.71 -39.13
CA CYS A 927 -3.64 -47.03 -37.92
C CYS A 927 -3.14 -46.33 -36.66
N PHE A 928 -4.05 -45.64 -35.96
CA PHE A 928 -3.83 -44.95 -34.68
C PHE A 928 -3.06 -45.79 -33.65
N VAL A 929 -3.49 -47.04 -33.42
CA VAL A 929 -2.86 -47.97 -32.46
C VAL A 929 -1.40 -48.25 -32.81
N THR A 930 -1.09 -48.33 -34.10
CA THR A 930 0.29 -48.59 -34.55
C THR A 930 1.19 -47.38 -34.43
N VAL A 931 0.66 -46.16 -34.57
CA VAL A 931 1.44 -44.92 -34.42
C VAL A 931 1.70 -44.63 -32.93
N LEU A 932 0.71 -44.84 -32.07
CA LEU A 932 0.84 -44.69 -30.62
C LEU A 932 1.90 -45.63 -30.04
N GLN A 933 1.99 -46.86 -30.53
CA GLN A 933 3.02 -47.85 -30.14
C GLN A 933 4.40 -47.59 -30.78
N LEU A 934 4.47 -46.82 -31.86
CA LEU A 934 5.72 -46.50 -32.56
C LEU A 934 6.46 -45.30 -31.93
N LEU A 935 5.74 -44.38 -31.30
CA LEU A 935 6.31 -43.21 -30.61
C LEU A 935 7.29 -43.59 -29.48
N PRO A 936 6.99 -44.54 -28.57
CA PRO A 936 7.93 -45.05 -27.57
C PRO A 936 9.23 -45.57 -28.17
N VAL A 937 9.12 -46.28 -29.30
CA VAL A 937 10.24 -46.91 -29.99
C VAL A 937 11.11 -45.84 -30.65
N ALA A 938 10.50 -44.85 -31.31
CA ALA A 938 11.21 -43.73 -31.92
C ALA A 938 11.98 -42.90 -30.88
N ALA A 939 11.38 -42.64 -29.72
CA ALA A 939 12.00 -41.93 -28.62
C ALA A 939 13.14 -42.73 -27.97
N PHE A 940 12.95 -44.03 -27.74
CA PHE A 940 13.97 -44.90 -27.17
C PHE A 940 15.25 -44.90 -28.01
N PHE A 941 15.11 -44.97 -29.34
CA PHE A 941 16.23 -44.91 -30.28
C PHE A 941 16.65 -43.48 -30.65
N GLN A 942 16.07 -42.43 -30.08
CA GLN A 942 16.40 -41.02 -30.38
C GLN A 942 16.26 -40.64 -31.88
N LEU A 943 15.28 -41.24 -32.57
CA LEU A 943 15.03 -41.00 -33.99
C LEU A 943 14.17 -39.75 -34.20
N GLN A 944 14.81 -38.57 -34.23
CA GLN A 944 14.11 -37.27 -34.26
C GLN A 944 13.15 -37.09 -35.46
N SER A 945 13.50 -37.61 -36.63
CA SER A 945 12.67 -37.49 -37.86
C SER A 945 11.41 -38.37 -37.79
N LEU A 946 11.56 -39.60 -37.28
CA LEU A 946 10.46 -40.54 -37.09
C LEU A 946 9.54 -40.07 -35.96
N GLN A 947 10.12 -39.60 -34.85
CA GLN A 947 9.39 -39.05 -33.72
C GLN A 947 8.51 -37.88 -34.18
N ARG A 948 9.07 -36.87 -34.85
CA ARG A 948 8.31 -35.72 -35.38
C ARG A 948 7.21 -36.13 -36.37
N SER A 949 7.45 -37.16 -37.20
CA SER A 949 6.41 -37.62 -38.12
C SER A 949 5.29 -38.39 -37.41
N CYS A 950 5.59 -39.13 -36.35
CA CYS A 950 4.57 -39.74 -35.50
C CYS A 950 3.74 -38.66 -34.81
N GLU A 951 4.40 -37.63 -34.26
CA GLU A 951 3.75 -36.47 -33.65
C GLU A 951 2.79 -35.75 -34.62
N MET A 952 3.21 -35.50 -35.86
CA MET A 952 2.38 -34.88 -36.91
C MET A 952 1.18 -35.73 -37.35
N THR A 953 1.28 -37.06 -37.22
CA THR A 953 0.19 -37.97 -37.60
C THR A 953 -0.80 -38.09 -36.44
N LEU A 954 -0.27 -38.16 -35.22
CA LEU A 954 -1.07 -38.17 -33.98
C LEU A 954 -1.84 -36.86 -33.84
N SER A 955 -1.22 -35.70 -34.12
CA SER A 955 -1.88 -34.40 -34.02
C SER A 955 -3.09 -34.25 -34.95
N LYS A 956 -3.06 -34.87 -36.13
CA LYS A 956 -4.21 -34.91 -37.07
C LYS A 956 -5.32 -35.87 -36.64
N SER A 957 -5.02 -36.85 -35.78
CA SER A 957 -5.97 -37.86 -35.31
C SER A 957 -6.59 -37.54 -33.94
N LEU A 958 -6.30 -36.35 -33.40
CA LEU A 958 -6.79 -35.92 -32.09
C LEU A 958 -8.32 -35.79 -32.09
N SER A 959 -8.93 -36.39 -31.06
CA SER A 959 -10.36 -36.35 -30.78
C SER A 959 -10.56 -36.24 -29.27
N LEU A 960 -11.78 -35.90 -28.83
CA LEU A 960 -12.11 -35.79 -27.40
C LEU A 960 -11.89 -37.11 -26.63
N ASP A 961 -11.94 -38.25 -27.32
CA ASP A 961 -11.76 -39.57 -26.72
C ASP A 961 -10.29 -39.96 -26.56
N ASN A 962 -9.42 -39.58 -27.50
CA ASN A 962 -8.05 -40.12 -27.58
C ASN A 962 -6.97 -39.20 -27.00
N VAL A 963 -7.30 -37.93 -26.74
CA VAL A 963 -6.30 -36.89 -26.45
C VAL A 963 -5.53 -37.09 -25.13
N VAL A 964 -6.18 -37.64 -24.10
CA VAL A 964 -5.56 -37.91 -22.79
C VAL A 964 -4.48 -38.99 -22.93
N ASP A 965 -4.78 -40.07 -23.66
CA ASP A 965 -3.84 -41.17 -23.89
C ASP A 965 -2.66 -40.75 -24.76
N ILE A 966 -2.91 -39.94 -25.79
CA ILE A 966 -1.86 -39.39 -26.66
C ILE A 966 -0.93 -38.48 -25.85
N TYR A 967 -1.47 -37.66 -24.95
CA TYR A 967 -0.66 -36.79 -24.11
C TYR A 967 0.21 -37.57 -23.13
N GLN A 968 -0.36 -38.55 -22.42
CA GLN A 968 0.40 -39.39 -21.49
C GLN A 968 1.55 -40.11 -22.20
N THR A 969 1.29 -40.71 -23.36
CA THR A 969 2.32 -41.40 -24.14
C THR A 969 3.38 -40.44 -24.69
N ALA A 970 3.00 -39.26 -25.18
CA ALA A 970 3.95 -38.25 -25.64
C ALA A 970 4.89 -37.79 -24.52
N LYS A 971 4.36 -37.59 -23.32
CA LYS A 971 5.11 -37.11 -22.16
C LYS A 971 6.11 -38.14 -21.63
N HIS A 972 5.68 -39.40 -21.48
CA HIS A 972 6.57 -40.49 -21.05
C HIS A 972 7.75 -40.73 -22.02
N HIS A 973 7.61 -40.30 -23.27
CA HIS A 973 8.58 -40.54 -24.34
C HIS A 973 9.20 -39.25 -24.90
N GLY A 974 9.07 -38.11 -24.20
CA GLY A 974 9.81 -36.88 -24.53
C GLY A 974 9.37 -36.16 -25.82
N GLY A 975 8.09 -36.27 -26.20
CA GLY A 975 7.50 -35.59 -27.37
C GLY A 975 7.02 -34.17 -27.06
N ALA A 976 7.93 -33.23 -26.80
CA ALA A 976 7.62 -31.88 -26.32
C ALA A 976 6.65 -31.10 -27.25
N GLU A 977 6.80 -31.20 -28.57
CA GLU A 977 5.94 -30.47 -29.53
C GLU A 977 4.52 -31.06 -29.61
N LEU A 978 4.38 -32.39 -29.48
CA LEU A 978 3.06 -33.03 -29.40
C LEU A 978 2.37 -32.73 -28.07
N CYS A 979 3.13 -32.67 -26.96
CA CYS A 979 2.60 -32.23 -25.67
C CYS A 979 2.02 -30.81 -25.76
N ARG A 980 2.78 -29.85 -26.31
CA ARG A 980 2.29 -28.48 -26.53
C ARG A 980 1.04 -28.42 -27.41
N PHE A 981 1.00 -29.24 -28.47
CA PHE A 981 -0.19 -29.31 -29.33
C PHE A 981 -1.41 -29.87 -28.59
N CYS A 982 -1.22 -30.92 -27.79
CA CYS A 982 -2.28 -31.49 -26.95
C CYS A 982 -2.74 -30.49 -25.87
N GLU A 983 -1.83 -29.74 -25.26
CA GLU A 983 -2.13 -28.67 -24.31
C GLU A 983 -2.97 -27.56 -24.93
N GLY A 984 -2.66 -27.12 -26.16
CA GLY A 984 -3.51 -26.21 -26.91
C GLY A 984 -4.91 -26.78 -27.21
N PHE A 985 -5.00 -28.07 -27.55
CA PHE A 985 -6.28 -28.74 -27.77
C PHE A 985 -7.11 -28.88 -26.48
N PHE A 986 -6.44 -29.13 -25.35
CA PHE A 986 -7.05 -29.15 -24.02
C PHE A 986 -7.67 -27.80 -23.68
N LEU A 987 -6.91 -26.70 -23.84
CA LEU A 987 -7.40 -25.35 -23.57
C LEU A 987 -8.61 -24.99 -24.45
N GLN A 988 -8.60 -25.39 -25.72
CA GLN A 988 -9.69 -25.09 -26.66
C GLN A 988 -11.01 -25.81 -26.32
N ASN A 989 -10.96 -27.03 -25.78
CA ASN A 989 -12.14 -27.88 -25.52
C ASN A 989 -12.30 -28.24 -24.04
N MET A 990 -11.77 -27.40 -23.15
CA MET A 990 -11.67 -27.69 -21.73
C MET A 990 -13.06 -27.86 -21.09
N ASP A 991 -14.02 -27.07 -21.55
CA ASP A 991 -15.43 -27.11 -21.14
C ASP A 991 -16.07 -28.51 -21.30
N ARG A 992 -15.77 -29.19 -22.42
CA ARG A 992 -16.30 -30.53 -22.75
C ARG A 992 -15.46 -31.65 -22.17
N LEU A 993 -14.15 -31.44 -22.01
CA LEU A 993 -13.23 -32.44 -21.49
C LEU A 993 -13.40 -32.64 -19.97
N LEU A 994 -13.82 -31.61 -19.24
CA LEU A 994 -14.10 -31.71 -17.80
C LEU A 994 -15.26 -32.64 -17.44
N ASP A 995 -16.16 -32.94 -18.37
CA ASP A 995 -17.23 -33.93 -18.13
C ASP A 995 -16.68 -35.38 -18.13
N ARG A 996 -15.39 -35.59 -18.43
CA ARG A 996 -14.73 -36.91 -18.47
C ARG A 996 -13.84 -37.16 -17.26
N ASP A 997 -13.98 -38.34 -16.66
CA ASP A 997 -13.19 -38.77 -15.49
C ASP A 997 -11.68 -38.88 -15.75
N ASP A 998 -11.28 -39.25 -16.97
CA ASP A 998 -9.87 -39.44 -17.34
C ASP A 998 -9.11 -38.11 -17.35
N PHE A 999 -9.74 -37.05 -17.90
CA PHE A 999 -9.18 -35.71 -17.94
C PHE A 999 -9.23 -35.06 -16.55
N HIS A 1000 -10.30 -35.27 -15.79
CA HIS A 1000 -10.41 -34.80 -14.41
C HIS A 1000 -9.29 -35.38 -13.51
N ARG A 1001 -8.96 -36.67 -13.68
CA ARG A 1001 -7.82 -37.31 -13.01
C ARG A 1001 -6.47 -36.76 -13.45
N LEU A 1002 -6.33 -36.39 -14.72
CA LEU A 1002 -5.10 -35.77 -15.24
C LEU A 1002 -4.90 -34.36 -14.67
N LEU A 1003 -5.97 -33.60 -14.52
CA LEU A 1003 -5.94 -32.21 -14.08
C LEU A 1003 -5.78 -32.05 -12.55
N LEU A 1004 -6.43 -32.91 -11.75
CA LEU A 1004 -6.42 -32.82 -10.28
C LEU A 1004 -5.60 -33.94 -9.58
N GLY A 1005 -5.09 -34.92 -10.34
CA GLY A 1005 -4.22 -35.96 -9.81
C GLY A 1005 -2.78 -35.47 -9.59
N GLY A 1006 -1.95 -36.27 -8.90
CA GLY A 1006 -0.53 -35.95 -8.61
C GLY A 1006 0.40 -35.79 -9.83
N PHE A 1007 -0.15 -35.81 -11.05
CA PHE A 1007 0.52 -35.47 -12.31
C PHE A 1007 0.34 -33.98 -12.71
N SER A 1008 -0.37 -33.19 -11.89
CA SER A 1008 -0.65 -31.77 -12.15
C SER A 1008 0.59 -30.88 -12.18
N GLN A 1009 1.66 -31.22 -11.44
CA GLN A 1009 2.94 -30.46 -11.44
C GLN A 1009 3.66 -30.44 -12.78
N GLU A 1010 3.19 -31.22 -13.76
CA GLU A 1010 3.85 -31.35 -15.05
C GLU A 1010 3.01 -30.80 -16.21
N LEU A 1011 1.80 -30.28 -15.98
CA LEU A 1011 0.93 -29.73 -17.04
C LEU A 1011 1.20 -28.23 -17.26
N ASP A 1012 1.87 -27.87 -18.36
CA ASP A 1012 2.20 -26.49 -18.71
C ASP A 1012 1.04 -25.73 -19.39
N LEU A 1013 -0.21 -25.98 -18.96
CA LEU A 1013 -1.40 -25.33 -19.51
C LEU A 1013 -1.39 -23.81 -19.32
N GLU A 1014 -0.87 -23.35 -18.18
CA GLU A 1014 -0.73 -21.93 -17.87
C GLU A 1014 0.21 -21.24 -18.88
N ALA A 1015 1.41 -21.79 -19.06
CA ALA A 1015 2.40 -21.25 -19.99
C ALA A 1015 1.91 -21.29 -21.44
N ALA A 1016 1.21 -22.36 -21.84
CA ALA A 1016 0.64 -22.49 -23.18
C ALA A 1016 -0.42 -21.41 -23.47
N LEU A 1017 -1.30 -21.12 -22.51
CA LEU A 1017 -2.32 -20.08 -22.64
C LEU A 1017 -1.71 -18.68 -22.72
N ILE A 1018 -0.73 -18.39 -21.84
CA ILE A 1018 -0.01 -17.10 -21.83
C ILE A 1018 0.71 -16.88 -23.16
N HIS A 1019 1.42 -17.89 -23.67
CA HIS A 1019 2.13 -17.80 -24.94
C HIS A 1019 1.18 -17.54 -26.12
N ARG A 1020 0.02 -18.20 -26.15
CA ARG A 1020 -1.01 -17.97 -27.19
C ARG A 1020 -1.54 -16.54 -27.14
N LEU A 1021 -1.94 -16.06 -25.97
CA LEU A 1021 -2.46 -14.70 -25.81
C LEU A 1021 -1.40 -13.65 -26.14
N TYR A 1022 -0.14 -13.88 -25.76
CA TYR A 1022 0.97 -13.00 -26.12
C TYR A 1022 1.13 -12.92 -27.65
N SER A 1023 1.09 -14.06 -28.36
CA SER A 1023 1.15 -14.08 -29.83
C SER A 1023 -0.02 -13.37 -30.51
N LEU A 1024 -1.23 -13.45 -29.93
CA LEU A 1024 -2.41 -12.74 -30.44
C LEU A 1024 -2.28 -11.23 -30.21
N HIS A 1025 -1.77 -10.84 -29.04
CA HIS A 1025 -1.58 -9.44 -28.66
C HIS A 1025 -0.46 -8.77 -29.46
N SER A 1026 0.63 -9.48 -29.78
CA SER A 1026 1.68 -8.99 -30.67
C SER A 1026 1.21 -8.83 -32.11
N ALA A 1027 0.38 -9.77 -32.60
CA ALA A 1027 -0.15 -9.74 -33.96
C ALA A 1027 -1.24 -8.66 -34.18
N CYS A 1028 -1.86 -8.14 -33.13
CA CYS A 1028 -2.83 -7.03 -33.22
C CYS A 1028 -2.17 -5.64 -33.15
N ARG A 1029 -0.89 -5.54 -32.77
CA ARG A 1029 -0.13 -4.27 -32.70
C ARG A 1029 0.71 -3.99 -33.97
N GLU A 1030 0.98 -5.01 -34.77
CA GLU A 1030 1.54 -4.90 -36.14
C GLU A 1030 0.41 -4.64 -37.14
#